data_AF-A0A0R1XL13-F1
#
_entry.id   AF-A0A0R1XL13-F1
#
_cell.length_a   1.000
_cell.length_b   1.000
_cell.length_c   1.000
_cell.angle_alpha   90.00
_cell.angle_beta   90.00
_cell.angle_gamma   90.00
#
_symmetry.space_group_name_H-M   'P 1'
#
loop_
_entity.id
_entity.type
_entity.pdbx_description
1 polymer ?
#
loop_
_entity_poly.entity_id
_entity_poly.type
_entity_poly.pdbx_seq_one_letter_code
_entity_poly.pdbx_strand_id
1 'polypeptide(L)'
;MRKRLYQFCYGLIAVGGGLVIYLGVLLLSRAYAYYAWEPGQKAVIWFGLHAGNAVVQLMIPVLFVLAGFVSARKRGSLAWPLQIWLRTVSTLILGTAAVFIGLKQLTLPAMHSSFLPLTRGVSAVFTGFIISLIVQPLFYRLLERFGPWPGWLLTAATLVGGSILTPAQADYASFRMLPLMVGLFLFGLVLQRSRFNQLSSGMAALLGTATLLVTWASQAGSGKLSLYYEGDYRFMDQLAGPFSLPVVLTAAALVVLITRWFNEKQSQNLITMLVISFTVAQSPFIGQTLMAPAMQATGNNLVNFGLLSIGLALMLSLAAWAWTIFSGWLFRRSLAVLDTRLAFTATGDYRTGLPALGRAIIAWLRRNWPPIMLVAVFYLTVFASFLAMSPNGKISMGLKGETQPILSYLLVDGQKSIVYTSLFLIAAFFILYVLTTRFWVSFLLTETIYAVWTVANAIKMVYRSAPITPADLHELTALPELMAMLGKHTVWWVLLGLAVLITVIVVLERKLPRKIRVNWGVRIGGVILGFVLLLSPATANSPTSYSRLFNSAMGNGQDVITPLKGVQRSGPLLQFVNAVDIQVMDKPKGYSESRIQAILAKYARRAKAINQTRTTKIGDQTVIFNLSESFTDPKQFPDVKVGGADPMPYIRQLTSETTGGHMLSAGYGGGTANMEYEALTGLVMGNFSANVTPFSQVIPRDTKVASFNQNFPYSAAIHPYNGTFYNRPQVYNKMGIDKYSYLGSKYPITNQSKIQKSPYLSDNTAYANALNQINAKQSGQFIELVTMQNHMPYDSYYYPNNPYQGKVTGAALKEQSIADAFATFTYGISQTDQAVAKFIKALDQIKKPVTVVFYGDHFPGIVNNKYLTLRPVRMHATTFFIYSNKASKAHNTKLKNTNYVGTNDFIPLVLKHLNAQVSPYEALLTDVDHDLPIMSMPPNQKKNKAGKVKTSPAWVGDDGDWYNVKKMTAKQKQLYADYRMIQYDITAGRQYALQDKAFMTNPGKK
;
A
#
# COMPACT_ATOMS: atom_id res chain seq x y z
N MET A 1 37.00 44.90 2.53
CA MET A 1 37.06 43.77 3.49
C MET A 1 35.90 43.72 4.49
N ARG A 2 35.58 44.77 5.25
CA ARG A 2 34.52 44.76 6.29
C ARG A 2 33.17 44.17 5.83
N LYS A 3 32.61 44.59 4.70
CA LYS A 3 31.32 44.07 4.19
C LYS A 3 31.30 42.55 3.90
N ARG A 4 32.42 42.00 3.40
CA ARG A 4 32.56 40.54 3.15
C ARG A 4 32.71 39.76 4.46
N LEU A 5 33.44 40.32 5.43
CA LEU A 5 33.57 39.75 6.78
C LEU A 5 32.21 39.70 7.50
N TYR A 6 31.41 40.77 7.44
CA TYR A 6 30.05 40.77 8.00
C TYR A 6 29.10 39.76 7.36
N GLN A 7 29.20 39.56 6.03
CA GLN A 7 28.40 38.54 5.33
C GLN A 7 28.82 37.12 5.70
N PHE A 8 30.12 36.90 5.88
CA PHE A 8 30.67 35.62 6.35
C PHE A 8 30.23 35.30 7.78
N CYS A 9 30.35 36.26 8.71
CA CYS A 9 29.88 36.11 10.09
C CYS A 9 28.36 35.87 10.17
N TYR A 10 27.57 36.52 9.31
CA TYR A 10 26.14 36.26 9.20
C TYR A 10 25.84 34.82 8.76
N GLY A 11 26.55 34.31 7.75
CA GLY A 11 26.42 32.93 7.30
C GLY A 11 26.74 31.93 8.41
N LEU A 12 27.84 32.14 9.14
CA LEU A 12 28.24 31.30 10.28
C LEU A 12 27.20 31.29 11.40
N ILE A 13 26.66 32.45 11.79
CA ILE A 13 25.67 32.55 12.86
C ILE A 13 24.34 31.89 12.45
N ALA A 14 23.91 32.08 11.20
CA ALA A 14 22.71 31.42 10.69
C ALA A 14 22.85 29.90 10.65
N VAL A 15 23.96 29.40 10.10
CA VAL A 15 24.23 27.95 10.04
C VAL A 15 24.43 27.37 11.45
N GLY A 16 25.07 28.11 12.36
CA GLY A 16 25.22 27.70 13.76
C GLY A 16 23.89 27.56 14.48
N GLY A 17 22.95 28.50 14.30
CA GLY A 17 21.62 28.42 14.90
C GLY A 17 20.83 27.20 14.43
N GLY A 18 20.83 26.92 13.12
CA GLY A 18 20.20 25.70 12.59
C GLY A 18 20.90 24.41 13.05
N LEU A 19 22.23 24.42 13.15
CA LEU A 19 23.02 23.30 13.65
C LEU A 19 22.59 22.93 15.07
N VAL A 20 22.44 23.91 15.96
CA VAL A 20 21.96 23.70 17.34
C VAL A 20 20.56 23.07 17.35
N ILE A 21 19.63 23.57 16.53
CA ILE A 21 18.25 23.03 16.44
C ILE A 21 18.27 21.56 16.02
N TYR A 22 18.97 21.24 14.93
CA TYR A 22 19.03 19.87 14.43
C TYR A 22 19.79 18.95 15.38
N LEU A 23 20.91 19.38 15.96
CA LEU A 23 21.65 18.62 16.97
C LEU A 23 20.81 18.30 18.19
N GLY A 24 19.98 19.24 18.65
CA GLY A 24 19.07 19.01 19.76
C GLY A 24 18.10 17.88 19.51
N VAL A 25 17.49 17.84 18.32
CA VAL A 25 16.62 16.73 17.93
C VAL A 25 17.41 15.43 17.74
N LEU A 26 18.59 15.49 17.11
CA LEU A 26 19.38 14.30 16.76
C LEU A 26 20.03 13.61 17.97
N LEU A 27 20.59 14.39 18.90
CA LEU A 27 21.36 13.86 20.02
C LEU A 27 20.50 13.63 21.26
N LEU A 28 19.61 14.55 21.59
CA LEU A 28 18.91 14.52 22.89
C LEU A 28 17.76 13.50 22.87
N SER A 29 17.07 13.30 21.75
CA SER A 29 15.98 12.30 21.66
C SER A 29 16.45 10.86 21.93
N ARG A 30 17.69 10.52 21.56
CA ARG A 30 18.29 9.20 21.80
C ARG A 30 19.09 9.13 23.11
N ALA A 31 19.84 10.19 23.43
CA ALA A 31 20.70 10.21 24.62
C ALA A 31 19.91 10.35 25.92
N TYR A 32 18.79 11.08 25.95
CA TYR A 32 17.96 11.16 27.16
C TYR A 32 17.29 9.81 27.47
N ALA A 33 16.77 9.11 26.46
CA ALA A 33 16.14 7.80 26.65
C ALA A 33 17.14 6.70 27.03
N TYR A 34 18.37 6.74 26.49
CA TYR A 34 19.41 5.74 26.78
C TYR A 34 20.14 6.00 28.10
N TYR A 35 20.45 7.26 28.44
CA TYR A 35 21.26 7.61 29.62
C TYR A 35 20.48 8.05 30.86
N ALA A 36 19.18 8.36 30.77
CA ALA A 36 18.39 8.68 31.96
C ALA A 36 17.94 7.43 32.76
N TRP A 37 18.15 6.22 32.23
CA TRP A 37 17.60 4.98 32.80
C TRP A 37 18.64 3.90 33.18
N GLU A 38 19.93 4.09 32.89
CA GLU A 38 21.00 3.19 33.37
C GLU A 38 21.67 3.77 34.64
N PRO A 39 21.44 3.18 35.84
CA PRO A 39 22.10 3.60 37.07
C PRO A 39 23.58 3.18 37.00
N GLY A 40 24.49 4.15 36.80
CA GLY A 40 25.94 3.91 36.83
C GLY A 40 26.80 4.71 35.85
N GLN A 41 26.22 5.50 34.95
CA GLN A 41 26.99 6.30 33.98
C GLN A 41 27.54 7.62 34.58
N LYS A 42 28.76 8.01 34.16
CA LYS A 42 29.54 9.15 34.69
C LYS A 42 28.75 10.46 34.64
N ALA A 43 28.56 11.13 35.79
CA ALA A 43 27.87 12.41 35.95
C ALA A 43 28.27 13.51 34.94
N VAL A 44 29.50 13.46 34.41
CA VAL A 44 30.02 14.36 33.38
C VAL A 44 29.27 14.24 32.05
N ILE A 45 28.91 13.02 31.62
CA ILE A 45 28.17 12.78 30.37
C ILE A 45 26.73 13.25 30.52
N TRP A 46 26.10 12.95 31.65
CA TRP A 46 24.76 13.44 31.99
C TRP A 46 24.72 14.97 31.99
N PHE A 47 25.69 15.62 32.65
CA PHE A 47 25.80 17.08 32.69
C PHE A 47 26.02 17.67 31.28
N GLY A 48 26.91 17.07 30.47
CA GLY A 48 27.15 17.50 29.10
C GLY A 48 25.89 17.45 28.21
N LEU A 49 25.05 16.41 28.38
CA LEU A 49 23.78 16.28 27.67
C LEU A 49 22.74 17.32 28.12
N HIS A 50 22.63 17.60 29.42
CA HIS A 50 21.66 18.58 29.95
C HIS A 50 22.07 20.02 29.64
N ALA A 51 23.37 20.32 29.70
CA ALA A 51 23.91 21.61 29.26
C ALA A 51 23.69 21.82 27.76
N GLY A 52 23.87 20.76 26.94
CA GLY A 52 23.52 20.76 25.53
C GLY A 52 22.02 20.98 25.29
N ASN A 53 21.15 20.34 26.07
CA ASN A 53 19.70 20.56 26.02
C ASN A 53 19.33 22.01 26.34
N ALA A 54 19.92 22.64 27.35
CA ALA A 54 19.66 24.04 27.66
C ALA A 54 19.98 24.97 26.47
N VAL A 55 21.08 24.71 25.74
CA VAL A 55 21.44 25.47 24.53
C VAL A 55 20.43 25.27 23.40
N VAL A 56 19.88 24.07 23.26
CA VAL A 56 18.83 23.76 22.28
C VAL A 56 17.51 24.44 22.66
N GLN A 57 17.09 24.33 23.93
CA GLN A 57 15.88 24.95 24.44
C GLN A 57 15.93 26.47 24.29
N LEU A 58 17.09 27.09 24.49
CA LEU A 58 17.34 28.52 24.28
C LEU A 58 16.96 29.01 22.86
N MET A 59 16.97 28.13 21.84
CA MET A 59 16.63 28.53 20.47
C MET A 59 15.15 28.93 20.30
N ILE A 60 14.23 28.39 21.11
CA ILE A 60 12.81 28.79 21.09
C ILE A 60 12.65 30.26 21.53
N PRO A 61 13.07 30.70 22.73
CA PRO A 61 12.97 32.09 23.13
C PRO A 61 13.84 33.01 22.29
N VAL A 62 15.03 32.59 21.83
CA VAL A 62 15.82 33.40 20.88
C VAL A 62 15.01 33.69 19.62
N LEU A 63 14.35 32.70 19.02
CA LEU A 63 13.52 32.90 17.83
C LEU A 63 12.35 33.87 18.09
N PHE A 64 11.55 33.62 19.12
CA PHE A 64 10.35 34.41 19.39
C PHE A 64 10.67 35.84 19.85
N VAL A 65 11.66 36.01 20.74
CA VAL A 65 12.10 37.32 21.22
C VAL A 65 12.75 38.11 20.09
N LEU A 66 13.60 37.48 19.25
CA LEU A 66 14.18 38.15 18.07
C LEU A 66 13.11 38.63 17.10
N ALA A 67 12.11 37.78 16.83
CA ALA A 67 11.02 38.12 15.94
C ALA A 67 10.16 39.26 16.48
N GLY A 68 9.84 39.23 17.78
CA GLY A 68 9.16 40.34 18.46
C GLY A 68 9.96 41.63 18.35
N PHE A 69 11.24 41.58 18.70
CA PHE A 69 12.13 42.74 18.69
C PHE A 69 12.26 43.38 17.30
N VAL A 70 12.45 42.58 16.25
CA VAL A 70 12.52 43.08 14.87
C VAL A 70 11.19 43.67 14.43
N SER A 71 10.07 43.07 14.82
CA SER A 71 8.71 43.52 14.48
C SER A 71 8.27 44.76 15.25
N ALA A 72 9.02 45.19 16.27
CA ALA A 72 8.63 46.30 17.13
C ALA A 72 8.88 47.69 16.51
N ARG A 73 9.55 47.73 15.34
CA ARG A 73 9.91 48.97 14.63
C ARG A 73 8.74 49.60 13.86
N LYS A 74 7.81 48.78 13.36
CA LYS A 74 6.64 49.23 12.57
C LYS A 74 5.49 48.23 12.71
N ARG A 75 4.26 48.68 12.44
CA ARG A 75 3.11 47.77 12.33
C ARG A 75 3.34 46.76 11.21
N GLY A 76 3.17 45.48 11.51
CA GLY A 76 3.34 44.39 10.55
C GLY A 76 2.10 44.19 9.67
N SER A 77 2.30 43.81 8.41
CA SER A 77 1.22 43.33 7.55
C SER A 77 1.13 41.80 7.57
N LEU A 78 -0.02 41.25 7.19
CA LEU A 78 -0.21 39.80 7.00
C LEU A 78 0.63 39.23 5.84
N ALA A 79 1.33 40.06 5.07
CA ALA A 79 2.21 39.58 4.01
C ALA A 79 3.32 38.70 4.57
N TRP A 80 4.02 39.19 5.61
CA TRP A 80 5.17 38.48 6.16
C TRP A 80 4.86 37.08 6.72
N PRO A 81 3.83 36.86 7.56
CA PRO A 81 3.46 35.51 7.99
C PRO A 81 3.08 34.59 6.82
N LEU A 82 2.38 35.11 5.80
CA LEU A 82 2.01 34.32 4.62
C LEU A 82 3.24 33.94 3.78
N GLN A 83 4.22 34.83 3.64
CA GLN A 83 5.47 34.54 2.96
C GLN A 83 6.28 33.44 3.67
N ILE A 84 6.32 33.48 5.01
CA ILE A 84 6.99 32.45 5.82
C ILE A 84 6.24 31.13 5.69
N TRP A 85 4.91 31.13 5.75
CA TRP A 85 4.10 29.94 5.55
C TRP A 85 4.37 29.28 4.19
N LEU A 86 4.38 30.05 3.09
CA LEU A 86 4.69 29.55 1.75
C LEU A 86 6.07 28.93 1.67
N ARG A 87 7.08 29.57 2.26
CA ARG A 87 8.45 29.06 2.29
C ARG A 87 8.53 27.75 3.08
N THR A 88 7.91 27.68 4.26
CA THR A 88 7.86 26.45 5.07
C THR A 88 7.17 25.29 4.33
N VAL A 89 6.00 25.53 3.74
CA VAL A 89 5.29 24.52 2.92
C VAL A 89 6.18 24.01 1.80
N SER A 90 6.82 24.92 1.06
CA SER A 90 7.74 24.53 -0.03
C SER A 90 8.94 23.73 0.47
N THR A 91 9.48 24.05 1.65
CA THR A 91 10.57 23.29 2.25
C THR A 91 10.13 21.87 2.64
N LEU A 92 8.94 21.71 3.24
CA LEU A 92 8.44 20.40 3.62
C LEU A 92 8.16 19.52 2.39
N ILE A 93 7.62 20.09 1.32
CA ILE A 93 7.41 19.39 0.05
C ILE A 93 8.75 18.90 -0.51
N LEU A 94 9.76 19.77 -0.58
CA LEU A 94 11.08 19.42 -1.08
C LEU A 94 11.79 18.41 -0.17
N GLY A 95 11.68 18.56 1.14
CA GLY A 95 12.26 17.62 2.11
C GLY A 95 11.62 16.24 2.01
N THR A 96 10.30 16.16 1.88
CA THR A 96 9.57 14.91 1.64
C THR A 96 9.98 14.27 0.31
N ALA A 97 10.13 15.07 -0.75
CA ALA A 97 10.63 14.57 -2.04
C ALA A 97 12.08 14.05 -1.95
N ALA A 98 12.95 14.74 -1.20
CA ALA A 98 14.32 14.31 -0.97
C ALA A 98 14.39 12.99 -0.19
N VAL A 99 13.57 12.82 0.85
CA VAL A 99 13.42 11.55 1.59
C VAL A 99 12.89 10.45 0.67
N PHE A 100 11.89 10.76 -0.17
CA PHE A 100 11.36 9.81 -1.13
C PHE A 100 12.40 9.33 -2.15
N ILE A 101 13.18 10.24 -2.72
CA ILE A 101 14.22 9.92 -3.71
C ILE A 101 15.39 9.20 -3.02
N GLY A 102 15.89 9.71 -1.89
CA GLY A 102 17.08 9.19 -1.24
C GLY A 102 16.86 7.87 -0.49
N LEU A 103 15.71 7.72 0.16
CA LEU A 103 15.44 6.60 1.08
C LEU A 103 14.32 5.67 0.59
N LYS A 104 13.69 5.96 -0.56
CA LYS A 104 12.59 5.16 -1.11
C LYS A 104 11.43 4.93 -0.14
N GLN A 105 11.14 5.94 0.68
CA GLN A 105 10.02 5.96 1.61
C GLN A 105 9.08 7.11 1.26
N LEU A 106 7.78 6.83 1.19
CA LEU A 106 6.75 7.85 1.03
C LEU A 106 5.45 7.36 1.65
N THR A 107 4.79 8.23 2.40
CA THR A 107 3.46 7.96 2.96
C THR A 107 2.54 9.13 2.69
N LEU A 108 1.24 8.87 2.60
CA LEU A 108 0.27 9.96 2.42
C LEU A 108 0.25 10.96 3.59
N PRO A 109 0.30 10.54 4.87
CA PRO A 109 0.40 11.48 5.98
C PRO A 109 1.58 12.45 5.80
N ALA A 110 2.71 12.00 5.28
CA ALA A 110 3.85 12.85 4.98
C ALA A 110 3.57 13.90 3.90
N MET A 111 2.89 13.51 2.82
CA MET A 111 2.45 14.42 1.76
C MET A 111 1.49 15.47 2.32
N HIS A 112 0.45 15.05 3.05
CA HIS A 112 -0.53 15.96 3.66
C HIS A 112 0.11 16.92 4.66
N SER A 113 1.00 16.42 5.53
CA SER A 113 1.75 17.25 6.47
C SER A 113 2.64 18.27 5.76
N SER A 114 3.14 17.95 4.57
CA SER A 114 3.92 18.91 3.76
C SER A 114 3.07 20.03 3.17
N PHE A 115 1.85 19.73 2.72
CA PHE A 115 0.94 20.72 2.12
C PHE A 115 0.20 21.55 3.18
N LEU A 116 -0.15 20.95 4.31
CA LEU A 116 -1.01 21.54 5.33
C LEU A 116 -0.36 21.51 6.74
N PRO A 117 0.83 22.10 6.91
CA PRO A 117 1.62 21.94 8.13
C PRO A 117 0.95 22.49 9.40
N LEU A 118 0.07 23.49 9.28
CA LEU A 118 -0.66 24.07 10.42
C LEU A 118 -1.79 23.16 10.89
N THR A 119 -2.69 22.75 9.98
CA THR A 119 -3.85 21.92 10.35
C THR A 119 -3.45 20.49 10.71
N ARG A 120 -2.32 20.02 10.19
CA ARG A 120 -1.72 18.72 10.54
C ARG A 120 -0.85 18.77 11.78
N GLY A 121 -0.67 19.93 12.39
CA GLY A 121 0.10 20.09 13.61
C GLY A 121 1.57 19.66 13.48
N VAL A 122 2.22 19.97 12.36
CA VAL A 122 3.58 19.51 12.06
C VAL A 122 4.64 20.11 12.99
N SER A 123 4.43 21.35 13.43
CA SER A 123 5.35 22.04 14.33
C SER A 123 4.58 23.06 15.17
N ALA A 124 4.64 22.94 16.49
CA ALA A 124 4.05 23.94 17.40
C ALA A 124 4.83 25.25 17.35
N VAL A 125 6.17 25.20 17.18
CA VAL A 125 7.02 26.39 17.04
C VAL A 125 6.60 27.19 15.80
N PHE A 126 6.43 26.53 14.66
CA PHE A 126 5.94 27.18 13.44
C PHE A 126 4.53 27.76 13.62
N THR A 127 3.62 27.00 14.25
CA THR A 127 2.25 27.43 14.48
C THR A 127 2.18 28.65 15.41
N GLY A 128 2.88 28.60 16.55
CA GLY A 128 3.00 29.71 17.49
C GLY A 128 3.62 30.92 16.85
N PHE A 129 4.63 30.73 16.00
CA PHE A 129 5.27 31.81 15.27
C PHE A 129 4.32 32.51 14.29
N ILE A 130 3.55 31.75 13.51
CA ILE A 130 2.53 32.31 12.60
C ILE A 130 1.46 33.08 13.40
N ILE A 131 0.97 32.53 14.52
CA ILE A 131 0.00 33.21 15.39
C ILE A 131 0.59 34.52 15.93
N SER A 132 1.82 34.50 16.43
CA SER A 132 2.50 35.70 16.96
C SER A 132 2.58 36.82 15.93
N LEU A 133 2.90 36.51 14.68
CA LEU A 133 2.95 37.49 13.60
C LEU A 133 1.57 38.03 13.21
N ILE A 134 0.53 37.19 13.24
CA ILE A 134 -0.86 37.60 12.95
C ILE A 134 -1.37 38.55 14.04
N VAL A 135 -1.04 38.28 15.31
CA VAL A 135 -1.48 39.08 16.47
C VAL A 135 -0.61 40.33 16.68
N GLN A 136 0.59 40.39 16.09
CA GLN A 136 1.54 41.51 16.23
C GLN A 136 0.91 42.92 16.10
N PRO A 137 0.03 43.22 15.14
CA PRO A 137 -0.53 44.57 14.99
C PRO A 137 -1.45 44.98 16.16
N LEU A 138 -2.01 44.02 16.90
CA LEU A 138 -2.80 44.26 18.11
C LEU A 138 -1.88 44.64 19.27
N PHE A 139 -0.83 43.85 19.50
CA PHE A 139 0.16 44.16 20.53
C PHE A 139 0.90 45.47 20.27
N TYR A 140 1.24 45.75 19.00
CA TYR A 140 1.87 47.01 18.63
C TYR A 140 1.00 48.21 19.00
N ARG A 141 -0.31 48.15 18.69
CA ARG A 141 -1.30 49.18 19.05
C ARG A 141 -1.47 49.33 20.55
N LEU A 142 -1.50 48.23 21.30
CA LEU A 142 -1.55 48.24 22.76
C LEU A 142 -0.36 49.02 23.34
N LEU A 143 0.86 48.71 22.87
CA LEU A 143 2.08 49.34 23.32
C LEU A 143 2.23 50.80 22.85
N GLU A 144 1.63 51.19 21.72
CA GLU A 144 1.52 52.59 21.31
C GLU A 144 0.60 53.38 22.24
N ARG A 145 -0.56 52.81 22.59
CA ARG A 145 -1.59 53.51 23.37
C ARG A 145 -1.24 53.69 24.84
N PHE A 146 -0.58 52.70 25.44
CA PHE A 146 -0.36 52.65 26.89
C PHE A 146 1.12 52.54 27.29
N GLY A 147 2.04 52.71 26.33
CA GLY A 147 3.47 52.54 26.56
C GLY A 147 3.90 51.09 26.82
N PRO A 148 5.14 50.85 27.29
CA PRO A 148 5.67 49.50 27.46
C PRO A 148 5.12 48.77 28.71
N TRP A 149 4.51 49.47 29.66
CA TRP A 149 4.11 48.90 30.96
C TRP A 149 3.10 47.75 30.89
N PRO A 150 1.98 47.85 30.13
CA PRO A 150 1.07 46.71 29.97
C PRO A 150 1.72 45.52 29.28
N GLY A 151 2.70 45.77 28.41
CA GLY A 151 3.51 44.73 27.80
C GLY A 151 4.36 43.99 28.83
N TRP A 152 4.99 44.71 29.76
CA TRP A 152 5.75 44.11 30.86
C TRP A 152 4.86 43.29 31.80
N LEU A 153 3.65 43.76 32.13
CA LEU A 153 2.68 43.00 32.94
C LEU A 153 2.25 41.70 32.24
N LEU A 154 1.92 41.76 30.95
CA LEU A 154 1.54 40.58 30.18
C LEU A 154 2.72 39.60 30.00
N THR A 155 3.93 40.11 29.78
CA THR A 155 5.15 39.30 29.74
C THR A 155 5.41 38.65 31.11
N ALA A 156 5.31 39.40 32.21
CA ALA A 156 5.50 38.86 33.55
C ALA A 156 4.47 37.76 33.87
N ALA A 157 3.19 37.98 33.55
CA ALA A 157 2.14 36.98 33.68
C ALA A 157 2.42 35.72 32.82
N THR A 158 2.96 35.90 31.61
CA THR A 158 3.36 34.79 30.73
C THR A 158 4.55 34.03 31.30
N LEU A 159 5.58 34.70 31.82
CA LEU A 159 6.78 34.06 32.37
C LEU A 159 6.51 33.38 33.71
N VAL A 160 5.69 33.99 34.57
CA VAL A 160 5.22 33.39 35.82
C VAL A 160 4.30 32.20 35.53
N GLY A 161 3.33 32.36 34.62
CA GLY A 161 2.48 31.29 34.15
C GLY A 161 3.28 30.15 33.50
N GLY A 162 4.30 30.46 32.71
CA GLY A 162 5.19 29.46 32.11
C GLY A 162 6.07 28.72 33.11
N SER A 163 6.42 29.35 34.23
CA SER A 163 7.20 28.72 35.31
C SER A 163 6.34 27.89 36.27
N ILE A 164 5.03 28.18 36.37
CA ILE A 164 4.08 27.49 37.27
C ILE A 164 3.24 26.42 36.54
N LEU A 165 2.87 26.67 35.28
CA LEU A 165 1.91 25.85 34.50
C LEU A 165 2.58 24.85 33.55
N THR A 166 3.91 24.82 33.44
CA THR A 166 4.61 23.79 32.64
C THR A 166 4.72 22.49 33.44
N PRO A 167 4.05 21.41 33.01
CA PRO A 167 4.14 20.12 33.70
C PRO A 167 5.60 19.64 33.75
N ALA A 168 5.95 18.95 34.82
CA ALA A 168 7.16 18.14 34.86
C ALA A 168 7.18 17.19 33.65
N GLN A 169 8.29 17.17 32.90
CA GLN A 169 8.45 16.41 31.64
C GLN A 169 7.65 16.94 30.43
N ALA A 170 7.31 18.22 30.40
CA ALA A 170 6.60 18.80 29.26
C ALA A 170 7.43 18.78 27.97
N ASP A 171 6.81 18.28 26.89
CA ASP A 171 7.27 18.59 25.53
C ASP A 171 7.08 20.09 25.28
N TYR A 172 8.18 20.84 25.39
CA TYR A 172 8.19 22.29 25.18
C TYR A 172 7.91 22.70 23.72
N ALA A 173 7.90 21.73 22.80
CA ALA A 173 7.43 21.87 21.43
C ALA A 173 5.96 21.42 21.24
N SER A 174 5.19 21.27 22.32
CA SER A 174 3.76 20.94 22.25
C SER A 174 2.87 22.15 21.95
N PHE A 175 1.71 21.88 21.36
CA PHE A 175 0.69 22.89 21.06
C PHE A 175 0.09 23.55 22.31
N ARG A 176 0.28 22.97 23.51
CA ARG A 176 -0.14 23.57 24.78
C ARG A 176 0.69 24.81 25.13
N MET A 177 1.90 24.92 24.58
CA MET A 177 2.84 26.03 24.85
C MET A 177 2.62 27.25 23.94
N LEU A 178 1.65 27.21 23.02
CA LEU A 178 1.38 28.33 22.10
C LEU A 178 1.17 29.68 22.81
N PRO A 179 0.42 29.78 23.93
CA PRO A 179 0.27 31.06 24.63
C PRO A 179 1.61 31.60 25.16
N LEU A 180 2.48 30.73 25.66
CA LEU A 180 3.81 31.10 26.16
C LEU A 180 4.72 31.60 25.04
N MET A 181 4.67 30.95 23.87
CA MET A 181 5.39 31.39 22.66
C MET A 181 4.93 32.78 22.19
N VAL A 182 3.62 33.05 22.23
CA VAL A 182 3.06 34.38 21.93
C VAL A 182 3.53 35.42 22.95
N GLY A 183 3.60 35.06 24.23
CA GLY A 183 4.12 35.96 25.26
C GLY A 183 5.63 36.23 25.15
N LEU A 184 6.45 35.27 24.70
CA LEU A 184 7.86 35.51 24.35
C LEU A 184 8.01 36.48 23.18
N PHE A 185 7.13 36.39 22.19
CA PHE A 185 7.10 37.36 21.10
C PHE A 185 6.72 38.76 21.61
N LEU A 186 5.71 38.85 22.48
CA LEU A 186 5.33 40.11 23.14
C LEU A 186 6.50 40.69 23.94
N PHE A 187 7.23 39.85 24.68
CA PHE A 187 8.43 40.27 25.41
C PHE A 187 9.46 40.89 24.47
N GLY A 188 9.70 40.30 23.29
CA GLY A 188 10.56 40.90 22.27
C GLY A 188 10.08 42.29 21.81
N LEU A 189 8.77 42.48 21.63
CA LEU A 189 8.20 43.80 21.27
C LEU A 189 8.48 44.85 22.34
N VAL A 190 8.31 44.49 23.61
CA VAL A 190 8.52 45.37 24.76
C VAL A 190 10.01 45.65 24.97
N LEU A 191 10.86 44.63 24.81
CA LEU A 191 12.30 44.70 24.95
C LEU A 191 12.90 45.80 24.06
N GLN A 192 12.46 45.87 22.80
CA GLN A 192 12.93 46.86 21.81
C GLN A 192 12.63 48.31 22.22
N ARG A 193 11.54 48.54 22.97
CA ARG A 193 11.10 49.85 23.44
C ARG A 193 11.60 50.20 24.84
N SER A 194 12.33 49.30 25.48
CA SER A 194 12.80 49.44 26.86
C SER A 194 14.23 49.98 26.94
N ARG A 195 14.62 50.46 28.13
CA ARG A 195 16.01 50.83 28.44
C ARG A 195 16.98 49.65 28.33
N PHE A 196 16.49 48.42 28.37
CA PHE A 196 17.31 47.22 28.19
C PHE A 196 17.99 47.15 26.81
N ASN A 197 17.36 47.71 25.77
CA ASN A 197 17.95 47.83 24.43
C ASN A 197 19.19 48.78 24.41
N GLN A 198 19.33 49.64 25.42
CA GLN A 198 20.44 50.61 25.54
C GLN A 198 21.71 50.01 26.18
N LEU A 199 21.67 48.78 26.71
CA LEU A 199 22.82 48.11 27.33
C LEU A 199 24.02 48.06 26.38
N SER A 200 25.25 48.35 26.81
CA SER A 200 26.44 48.19 25.94
C SER A 200 26.62 46.73 25.49
N SER A 201 27.31 46.49 24.37
CA SER A 201 27.48 45.10 23.88
C SER A 201 28.25 44.23 24.88
N GLY A 202 29.19 44.84 25.62
CA GLY A 202 29.87 44.16 26.73
C GLY A 202 28.92 43.81 27.87
N MET A 203 28.05 44.74 28.27
CA MET A 203 27.08 44.50 29.35
C MET A 203 26.04 43.42 28.97
N ALA A 204 25.55 43.43 27.73
CA ALA A 204 24.65 42.40 27.23
C ALA A 204 25.34 41.02 27.19
N ALA A 205 26.60 40.94 26.76
CA ALA A 205 27.37 39.70 26.76
C ALA A 205 27.61 39.16 28.20
N LEU A 206 27.94 40.04 29.14
CA LEU A 206 28.10 39.69 30.55
C LEU A 206 26.80 39.16 31.16
N LEU A 207 25.68 39.85 30.93
CA LEU A 207 24.36 39.42 31.42
C LEU A 207 23.93 38.08 30.83
N GLY A 208 24.10 37.89 29.51
CA GLY A 208 23.80 36.63 28.83
C GLY A 208 24.64 35.48 29.35
N THR A 209 25.93 35.72 29.57
CA THR A 209 26.84 34.71 30.13
C THR A 209 26.46 34.36 31.56
N ALA A 210 26.18 35.36 32.41
CA ALA A 210 25.80 35.14 33.81
C ALA A 210 24.49 34.35 33.93
N THR A 211 23.48 34.67 33.14
CA THR A 211 22.17 33.98 33.16
C THR A 211 22.24 32.56 32.59
N LEU A 212 23.06 32.33 31.57
CA LEU A 212 23.34 30.98 31.07
C LEU A 212 24.11 30.13 32.09
N LEU A 213 25.10 30.71 32.78
CA LEU A 213 25.84 30.05 33.86
C LEU A 213 24.93 29.70 35.04
N VAL A 214 23.98 30.56 35.40
CA VAL A 214 22.95 30.26 36.41
C VAL A 214 22.10 29.07 35.97
N THR A 215 21.72 29.00 34.70
CA THR A 215 20.96 27.88 34.13
C THR A 215 21.76 26.58 34.23
N TRP A 216 23.02 26.57 33.81
CA TRP A 216 23.88 25.39 33.93
C TRP A 216 24.22 25.02 35.37
N ALA A 217 24.40 25.99 36.26
CA ALA A 217 24.63 25.76 37.68
C ALA A 217 23.40 25.11 38.34
N SER A 218 22.18 25.54 37.98
CA SER A 218 20.94 24.89 38.45
C SER A 218 20.82 23.43 37.99
N GLN A 219 21.24 23.11 36.76
CA GLN A 219 21.30 21.73 36.26
C GLN A 219 22.42 20.90 36.90
N ALA A 220 23.58 21.49 37.18
CA ALA A 220 24.68 20.81 37.86
C ALA A 220 24.31 20.45 39.31
N GLY A 221 23.64 21.38 39.99
CA GLY A 221 23.15 21.20 41.36
C GLY A 221 22.09 20.10 41.45
N SER A 222 21.19 20.00 40.47
CA SER A 222 20.13 18.99 40.46
C SER A 222 20.66 17.56 40.36
N GLY A 223 21.69 17.30 39.56
CA GLY A 223 22.31 15.97 39.46
C GLY A 223 22.94 15.47 40.76
N LYS A 224 23.41 16.38 41.64
CA LYS A 224 23.95 16.03 42.96
C LYS A 224 22.86 15.90 44.03
N LEU A 225 21.85 16.78 44.03
CA LEU A 225 20.74 16.74 45.00
C LEU A 225 19.80 15.55 44.77
N SER A 226 19.58 15.17 43.51
CA SER A 226 18.72 14.05 43.13
C SER A 226 19.23 12.69 43.65
N LEU A 227 20.54 12.49 43.69
CA LEU A 227 21.16 11.29 44.26
C LEU A 227 20.87 11.15 45.76
N TYR A 228 20.39 12.21 46.40
CA TYR A 228 20.16 12.33 47.84
C TYR A 228 18.67 12.33 48.24
N TYR A 229 17.75 12.72 47.34
CA TYR A 229 16.31 12.88 47.63
C TYR A 229 15.40 12.27 46.54
N GLU A 230 15.35 10.94 46.44
CA GLU A 230 14.38 10.13 45.67
C GLU A 230 13.93 10.69 44.29
N GLY A 231 14.85 11.27 43.52
CA GLY A 231 14.65 11.51 42.08
C GLY A 231 13.67 12.61 41.67
N ASP A 232 13.37 13.61 42.51
CA ASP A 232 12.52 14.74 42.08
C ASP A 232 13.34 15.88 41.41
N TYR A 233 13.43 15.86 40.08
CA TYR A 233 14.15 16.84 39.27
C TYR A 233 13.30 18.06 38.83
N ARG A 234 12.02 18.11 39.22
CA ARG A 234 10.99 18.93 38.54
C ARG A 234 11.24 20.43 38.58
N PHE A 235 11.59 20.97 39.75
CA PHE A 235 11.77 22.41 39.93
C PHE A 235 13.02 22.94 39.20
N MET A 236 14.07 22.12 39.08
CA MET A 236 15.33 22.52 38.44
C MET A 236 15.26 22.39 36.92
N ASP A 237 14.58 21.37 36.38
CA ASP A 237 14.32 21.25 34.95
C ASP A 237 13.41 22.39 34.43
N GLN A 238 12.52 22.91 35.28
CA GLN A 238 11.72 24.10 34.97
C GLN A 238 12.60 25.36 34.81
N LEU A 239 13.68 25.51 35.58
CA LEU A 239 14.61 26.64 35.44
C LEU A 239 15.47 26.59 34.17
N ALA A 240 15.65 25.40 33.59
CA ALA A 240 16.33 25.20 32.31
C ALA A 240 15.39 25.15 31.10
N GLY A 241 14.07 25.24 31.32
CA GLY A 241 13.07 25.24 30.27
C GLY A 241 13.12 26.51 29.39
N PRO A 242 12.64 26.45 28.13
CA PRO A 242 12.67 27.57 27.19
C PRO A 242 11.83 28.78 27.60
N PHE A 243 10.92 28.61 28.56
CA PHE A 243 10.06 29.67 29.08
C PHE A 243 10.49 30.17 30.45
N SER A 244 11.61 29.66 30.99
CA SER A 244 12.13 30.06 32.30
C SER A 244 12.75 31.45 32.25
N LEU A 245 12.72 32.15 33.39
CA LEU A 245 13.28 33.49 33.47
C LEU A 245 14.79 33.55 33.10
N PRO A 246 15.68 32.65 33.60
CA PRO A 246 17.09 32.67 33.22
C PRO A 246 17.33 32.48 31.71
N VAL A 247 16.62 31.54 31.08
CA VAL A 247 16.76 31.24 29.65
C VAL A 247 16.21 32.39 28.79
N VAL A 248 15.09 32.99 29.20
CA VAL A 248 14.49 34.14 28.50
C VAL A 248 15.37 35.39 28.60
N LEU A 249 16.02 35.63 29.75
CA LEU A 249 16.99 36.73 29.91
C LEU A 249 18.25 36.49 29.07
N THR A 250 18.74 35.25 29.01
CA THR A 250 19.83 34.84 28.11
C THR A 250 19.46 35.13 26.66
N ALA A 251 18.23 34.77 26.24
CA ALA A 251 17.72 35.05 24.91
C ALA A 251 17.62 36.55 24.63
N ALA A 252 17.14 37.36 25.58
CA ALA A 252 17.05 38.82 25.44
C ALA A 252 18.43 39.46 25.21
N ALA A 253 19.43 39.06 25.98
CA ALA A 253 20.82 39.50 25.82
C ALA A 253 21.38 39.16 24.43
N LEU A 254 21.17 37.91 23.97
CA LEU A 254 21.57 37.48 22.63
C LEU A 254 20.86 38.26 21.53
N VAL A 255 19.56 38.55 21.67
CA VAL A 255 18.79 39.34 20.69
C VAL A 255 19.35 40.76 20.55
N VAL A 256 19.72 41.41 21.66
CA VAL A 256 20.36 42.74 21.61
C VAL A 256 21.71 42.67 20.89
N LEU A 257 22.51 41.62 21.09
CA LEU A 257 23.78 41.43 20.38
C LEU A 257 23.58 41.17 18.89
N ILE A 258 22.69 40.24 18.53
CA ILE A 258 22.37 39.85 17.15
C ILE A 258 21.90 41.07 16.35
N THR A 259 21.03 41.90 16.93
CA THR A 259 20.43 43.05 16.23
C THR A 259 21.35 44.26 16.09
N ARG A 260 22.51 44.27 16.77
CA ARG A 260 23.58 45.25 16.54
C ARG A 260 24.50 44.87 15.40
N TRP A 261 24.62 43.58 15.13
CA TRP A 261 25.51 43.06 14.09
C TRP A 261 24.78 42.87 12.76
N PHE A 262 23.45 42.75 12.80
CA PHE A 262 22.62 42.51 11.62
C PHE A 262 21.58 43.59 11.40
N ASN A 263 21.34 43.91 10.13
CA ASN A 263 20.22 44.76 9.73
C ASN A 263 18.88 44.00 9.75
N GLU A 264 17.77 44.73 9.64
CA GLU A 264 16.41 44.18 9.67
C GLU A 264 16.21 42.99 8.70
N LYS A 265 16.73 43.11 7.47
CA LYS A 265 16.60 42.07 6.45
C LYS A 265 17.39 40.81 6.79
N GLN A 266 18.61 40.97 7.32
CA GLN A 266 19.42 39.86 7.81
C GLN A 266 18.75 39.18 9.00
N SER A 267 18.20 39.93 9.95
CA SER A 267 17.45 39.36 11.07
C SER A 267 16.18 38.62 10.61
N GLN A 268 15.44 39.14 9.64
CA GLN A 268 14.27 38.46 9.05
C GLN A 268 14.64 37.16 8.34
N ASN A 269 15.75 37.13 7.61
CA ASN A 269 16.25 35.91 6.97
C ASN A 269 16.70 34.88 8.01
N LEU A 270 17.38 35.31 9.09
CA LEU A 270 17.76 34.44 10.20
C LEU A 270 16.51 33.82 10.87
N ILE A 271 15.51 34.65 11.20
CA ILE A 271 14.22 34.19 11.74
C ILE A 271 13.58 33.15 10.81
N THR A 272 13.49 33.44 9.51
CA THR A 272 12.89 32.53 8.52
C THR A 272 13.62 31.19 8.49
N MET A 273 14.96 31.21 8.52
CA MET A 273 15.78 30.01 8.53
C MET A 273 15.60 29.20 9.80
N LEU A 274 15.56 29.82 10.98
CA LEU A 274 15.33 29.13 12.26
C LEU A 274 13.93 28.49 12.31
N VAL A 275 12.88 29.19 11.83
CA VAL A 275 11.52 28.64 11.73
C VAL A 275 11.49 27.41 10.82
N ILE A 276 12.13 27.49 9.65
CA ILE A 276 12.23 26.36 8.72
C ILE A 276 12.96 25.19 9.39
N SER A 277 14.09 25.44 10.07
CA SER A 277 14.87 24.41 10.76
C SER A 277 14.04 23.70 11.84
N PHE A 278 13.32 24.46 12.68
CA PHE A 278 12.39 23.86 13.66
C PHE A 278 11.29 23.04 12.99
N THR A 279 10.72 23.54 11.90
CA THR A 279 9.63 22.83 11.19
C THR A 279 10.11 21.52 10.58
N VAL A 280 11.29 21.51 9.95
CA VAL A 280 11.89 20.30 9.36
C VAL A 280 12.28 19.32 10.46
N ALA A 281 12.89 19.79 11.54
CA ALA A 281 13.32 18.94 12.66
C ALA A 281 12.12 18.31 13.40
N GLN A 282 11.01 19.03 13.54
CA GLN A 282 9.78 18.53 14.18
C GLN A 282 8.87 17.75 13.23
N SER A 283 9.14 17.75 11.92
CA SER A 283 8.38 16.96 10.95
C SER A 283 8.54 15.47 11.27
N PRO A 284 7.46 14.74 11.62
CA PRO A 284 7.57 13.34 11.98
C PRO A 284 8.15 12.49 10.85
N PHE A 285 7.82 12.82 9.60
CA PHE A 285 8.32 12.09 8.45
C PHE A 285 9.74 12.47 8.08
N ILE A 286 10.05 13.77 7.96
CA ILE A 286 11.38 14.19 7.48
C ILE A 286 12.43 13.98 8.57
N GLY A 287 12.15 14.48 9.78
CA GLY A 287 13.06 14.38 10.92
C GLY A 287 13.36 12.93 11.27
N GLN A 288 12.34 12.11 11.54
CA GLN A 288 12.57 10.73 12.01
C GLN A 288 13.11 9.79 10.92
N THR A 289 12.67 9.93 9.67
CA THR A 289 13.15 9.05 8.59
C THR A 289 14.59 9.34 8.21
N LEU A 290 15.06 10.59 8.31
CA LEU A 290 16.49 10.90 8.14
C LEU A 290 17.35 10.36 9.29
N MET A 291 16.76 10.14 10.47
CA MET A 291 17.44 9.65 11.67
C MET A 291 17.59 8.12 11.69
N ALA A 292 16.61 7.37 11.20
CA ALA A 292 16.61 5.91 11.28
C ALA A 292 17.86 5.23 10.66
N PRO A 293 18.36 5.64 9.49
CA PRO A 293 19.58 5.06 8.91
C PRO A 293 20.83 5.37 9.75
N ALA A 294 20.93 6.59 10.30
CA ALA A 294 22.04 6.96 11.19
C ALA A 294 22.00 6.13 12.48
N MET A 295 20.81 5.83 13.01
CA MET A 295 20.63 4.97 14.18
C MET A 295 21.02 3.50 13.90
N GLN A 296 20.67 2.97 12.73
CA GLN A 296 21.00 1.60 12.34
C GLN A 296 22.49 1.41 12.04
N ALA A 297 23.13 2.39 11.40
CA ALA A 297 24.53 2.29 10.98
C ALA A 297 25.54 2.30 12.15
N THR A 298 25.21 2.93 13.28
CA THR A 298 26.17 3.13 14.38
C THR A 298 26.03 2.14 15.55
N GLY A 299 24.98 1.32 15.57
CA GLY A 299 24.66 0.48 16.73
C GLY A 299 24.62 1.31 18.03
N ASN A 300 25.26 0.81 19.09
CA ASN A 300 25.40 1.48 20.40
C ASN A 300 26.65 2.39 20.50
N ASN A 301 27.41 2.61 19.43
CA ASN A 301 28.62 3.45 19.49
C ASN A 301 28.24 4.95 19.48
N LEU A 302 28.28 5.57 20.67
CA LEU A 302 27.88 6.95 20.89
C LEU A 302 28.74 7.98 20.14
N VAL A 303 30.05 7.73 20.00
CA VAL A 303 30.97 8.68 19.35
C VAL A 303 30.67 8.77 17.85
N ASN A 304 30.50 7.62 17.20
CA ASN A 304 30.14 7.57 15.78
C ASN A 304 28.74 8.15 15.52
N PHE A 305 27.79 7.88 16.42
CA PHE A 305 26.47 8.51 16.38
C PHE A 305 26.54 10.03 16.54
N GLY A 306 27.38 10.52 17.46
CA GLY A 306 27.62 11.94 17.68
C GLY A 306 28.18 12.64 16.46
N LEU A 307 29.24 12.08 15.86
CA LEU A 307 29.89 12.64 14.67
C LEU A 307 28.96 12.66 13.44
N LEU A 308 28.20 11.59 13.20
CA LEU A 308 27.21 11.54 12.13
C LEU A 308 26.07 12.54 12.35
N SER A 309 25.63 12.71 13.60
CA SER A 309 24.60 13.70 13.95
C SER A 309 25.06 15.12 13.70
N ILE A 310 26.32 15.45 14.01
CA ILE A 310 26.93 16.76 13.70
C ILE A 310 26.99 16.98 12.18
N GLY A 311 27.46 15.99 11.42
CA GLY A 311 27.53 16.09 9.96
C GLY A 311 26.15 16.30 9.32
N LEU A 312 25.14 15.54 9.75
CA LEU A 312 23.77 15.66 9.27
C LEU A 312 23.13 17.01 9.65
N ALA A 313 23.29 17.44 10.90
CA ALA A 313 22.79 18.74 11.37
C ALA A 313 23.41 19.90 10.60
N LEU A 314 24.72 19.83 10.30
CA LEU A 314 25.42 20.84 9.52
C LEU A 314 24.87 20.90 8.09
N MET A 315 24.70 19.74 7.45
CA MET A 315 24.15 19.64 6.09
C MET A 315 22.73 20.21 6.02
N LEU A 316 21.84 19.83 6.95
CA LEU A 316 20.47 20.33 6.99
C LEU A 316 20.40 21.83 7.29
N SER A 317 21.29 22.33 8.14
CA SER A 317 21.40 23.75 8.43
C SER A 317 21.87 24.57 7.21
N LEU A 318 22.88 24.08 6.50
CA LEU A 318 23.34 24.67 5.24
C LEU A 318 22.24 24.66 4.18
N ALA A 319 21.49 23.56 4.07
CA ALA A 319 20.36 23.46 3.14
C ALA A 319 19.23 24.46 3.47
N ALA A 320 18.86 24.59 4.75
CA ALA A 320 17.84 25.56 5.20
C ALA A 320 18.28 27.01 4.94
N TRP A 321 19.55 27.33 5.19
CA TRP A 321 20.12 28.64 4.90
C TRP A 321 20.14 28.95 3.40
N ALA A 322 20.65 28.03 2.58
CA ALA A 322 20.68 28.16 1.12
C ALA A 322 19.26 28.31 0.55
N TRP A 323 18.31 27.50 1.03
CA TRP A 323 16.91 27.57 0.62
C TRP A 323 16.27 28.91 0.97
N THR A 324 16.58 29.50 2.12
CA THR A 324 16.04 30.81 2.53
C THR A 324 16.47 31.91 1.56
N ILE A 325 17.74 31.89 1.13
CA ILE A 325 18.26 32.83 0.13
C ILE A 325 17.63 32.57 -1.23
N PHE A 326 17.67 31.32 -1.69
CA PHE A 326 17.20 30.93 -3.02
C PHE A 326 15.69 31.15 -3.18
N SER A 327 14.87 30.75 -2.21
CA SER A 327 13.41 30.98 -2.23
C SER A 327 13.05 32.47 -2.25
N GLY A 328 13.87 33.32 -1.61
CA GLY A 328 13.68 34.77 -1.65
C GLY A 328 13.94 35.37 -3.03
N TRP A 329 14.87 34.80 -3.80
CA TRP A 329 15.09 35.15 -5.20
C TRP A 329 14.01 34.56 -6.11
N LEU A 330 13.72 33.27 -5.96
CA LEU A 330 12.79 32.50 -6.79
C LEU A 330 11.37 33.10 -6.76
N PHE A 331 10.88 33.44 -5.56
CA PHE A 331 9.54 33.96 -5.36
C PHE A 331 9.47 35.49 -5.31
N ARG A 332 10.56 36.21 -5.61
CA ARG A 332 10.67 37.66 -5.37
C ARG A 332 9.49 38.48 -5.92
N ARG A 333 9.01 38.17 -7.12
CA ARG A 333 7.84 38.83 -7.73
C ARG A 333 6.54 38.52 -6.98
N SER A 334 6.32 37.24 -6.65
CA SER A 334 5.12 36.80 -5.93
C SER A 334 5.06 37.35 -4.51
N LEU A 335 6.20 37.37 -3.80
CA LEU A 335 6.30 37.92 -2.45
C LEU A 335 6.05 39.43 -2.45
N ALA A 336 6.61 40.18 -3.42
CA ALA A 336 6.36 41.62 -3.55
C ALA A 336 4.89 41.97 -3.82
N VAL A 337 4.17 41.12 -4.56
CA VAL A 337 2.72 41.27 -4.75
C VAL A 337 1.97 41.10 -3.43
N LEU A 338 2.35 40.14 -2.59
CA LEU A 338 1.76 39.97 -1.26
C LEU A 338 1.97 41.20 -0.38
N ASP A 339 3.19 41.75 -0.38
CA ASP A 339 3.52 42.97 0.37
C ASP A 339 2.62 44.14 -0.04
N THR A 340 2.40 44.31 -1.34
CA THR A 340 1.55 45.38 -1.87
C THR A 340 0.08 45.14 -1.56
N ARG A 341 -0.43 43.91 -1.78
CA ARG A 341 -1.85 43.57 -1.63
C ARG A 341 -2.32 43.52 -0.19
N LEU A 342 -1.43 43.23 0.76
CA LEU A 342 -1.74 43.12 2.18
C LEU A 342 -1.24 44.32 2.99
N ALA A 343 -0.67 45.35 2.36
CA ALA A 343 -0.15 46.54 3.05
C ALA A 343 -1.19 47.21 3.98
N PHE A 344 -2.47 47.24 3.58
CA PHE A 344 -3.57 47.82 4.37
C PHE A 344 -3.74 47.19 5.76
N THR A 345 -3.32 45.92 5.92
CA THR A 345 -3.41 45.21 7.20
C THR A 345 -2.48 45.80 8.26
N ALA A 346 -1.40 46.46 7.84
CA ALA A 346 -0.48 47.15 8.75
C ALA A 346 -1.03 48.50 9.23
N THR A 347 -1.75 49.24 8.39
CA THR A 347 -2.29 50.56 8.73
C THR A 347 -3.57 50.48 9.55
N GLY A 348 -4.30 49.36 9.45
CA GLY A 348 -5.62 49.18 10.06
C GLY A 348 -6.76 49.81 9.25
N ASP A 349 -6.49 50.28 8.02
CA ASP A 349 -7.51 50.78 7.10
C ASP A 349 -8.13 49.62 6.31
N TYR A 350 -9.15 49.01 6.92
CA TYR A 350 -9.92 47.94 6.30
C TYR A 350 -10.95 48.45 5.28
N ARG A 351 -11.31 49.75 5.32
CA ARG A 351 -12.41 50.33 4.53
C ARG A 351 -12.10 50.30 3.04
N THR A 352 -10.84 50.55 2.66
CA THR A 352 -10.39 50.54 1.27
C THR A 352 -9.66 49.24 0.90
N GLY A 353 -8.92 48.67 1.85
CA GLY A 353 -8.04 47.52 1.65
C GLY A 353 -8.75 46.18 1.45
N LEU A 354 -9.74 45.84 2.29
CA LEU A 354 -10.48 44.57 2.14
C LEU A 354 -11.28 44.50 0.83
N PRO A 355 -12.02 45.56 0.42
CA PRO A 355 -12.66 45.57 -0.89
C PRO A 355 -11.65 45.49 -2.05
N ALA A 356 -10.49 46.15 -1.94
CA ALA A 356 -9.45 46.07 -2.97
C ALA A 356 -8.83 44.67 -3.08
N LEU A 357 -8.60 43.99 -1.94
CA LEU A 357 -8.16 42.61 -1.89
C LEU A 357 -9.23 41.66 -2.45
N GLY A 358 -10.50 41.84 -2.08
CA GLY A 358 -11.63 41.09 -2.62
C GLY A 358 -11.74 41.24 -4.14
N ARG A 359 -11.66 42.49 -4.65
CA ARG A 359 -11.60 42.76 -6.10
C ARG A 359 -10.39 42.09 -6.76
N ALA A 360 -9.23 42.08 -6.12
CA ALA A 360 -8.04 41.41 -6.64
C ALA A 360 -8.19 39.89 -6.69
N ILE A 361 -8.79 39.28 -5.65
CA ILE A 361 -9.10 37.84 -5.62
C ILE A 361 -10.13 37.50 -6.70
N ILE A 362 -11.22 38.27 -6.81
CA ILE A 362 -12.23 38.08 -7.85
C ILE A 362 -11.61 38.26 -9.24
N ALA A 363 -10.76 39.27 -9.46
CA ALA A 363 -10.05 39.45 -10.72
C ALA A 363 -9.10 38.29 -11.01
N TRP A 364 -8.43 37.74 -9.99
CA TRP A 364 -7.59 36.56 -10.12
C TRP A 364 -8.42 35.31 -10.47
N LEU A 365 -9.57 35.09 -9.80
CA LEU A 365 -10.49 34.00 -10.11
C LEU A 365 -11.05 34.15 -11.54
N ARG A 366 -11.52 35.34 -11.94
CA ARG A 366 -11.97 35.62 -13.31
C ARG A 366 -10.85 35.44 -14.35
N ARG A 367 -9.59 35.65 -13.98
CA ARG A 367 -8.45 35.41 -14.86
C ARG A 367 -8.07 33.94 -14.96
N ASN A 368 -8.23 33.18 -13.88
CA ASN A 368 -7.79 31.78 -13.75
C ASN A 368 -8.95 30.79 -13.68
N TRP A 369 -10.18 31.18 -13.98
CA TRP A 369 -11.33 30.27 -13.95
C TRP A 369 -11.16 29.07 -14.88
N PRO A 370 -10.52 29.15 -16.08
CA PRO A 370 -10.39 27.97 -16.94
C PRO A 370 -9.57 26.82 -16.32
N PRO A 371 -8.35 27.02 -15.78
CA PRO A 371 -7.65 25.95 -15.09
C PRO A 371 -8.33 25.49 -13.80
N ILE A 372 -9.04 26.39 -13.09
CA ILE A 372 -9.83 26.00 -11.89
C ILE A 372 -10.99 25.07 -12.30
N MET A 373 -11.73 25.45 -13.35
CA MET A 373 -12.80 24.65 -13.94
C MET A 373 -12.24 23.31 -14.40
N LEU A 374 -11.12 23.29 -15.11
CA LEU A 374 -10.50 22.05 -15.57
C LEU A 374 -10.19 21.08 -14.42
N VAL A 375 -9.58 21.56 -13.34
CA VAL A 375 -9.30 20.72 -12.16
C VAL A 375 -10.59 20.22 -11.52
N ALA A 376 -11.61 21.09 -11.41
CA ALA A 376 -12.90 20.74 -10.85
C ALA A 376 -13.64 19.70 -11.71
N VAL A 377 -13.67 19.86 -13.04
CA VAL A 377 -14.32 18.92 -13.95
C VAL A 377 -13.58 17.59 -13.95
N PHE A 378 -12.24 17.57 -14.07
CA PHE A 378 -11.49 16.30 -13.97
C PHE A 378 -11.76 15.59 -12.64
N TYR A 379 -11.76 16.31 -11.53
CA TYR A 379 -12.09 15.73 -10.23
C TYR A 379 -13.51 15.14 -10.23
N LEU A 380 -14.51 15.86 -10.72
CA LEU A 380 -15.91 15.41 -10.77
C LEU A 380 -16.11 14.25 -11.75
N THR A 381 -15.48 14.26 -12.92
CA THR A 381 -15.52 13.18 -13.90
C THR A 381 -14.87 11.93 -13.33
N VAL A 382 -13.73 12.06 -12.65
CA VAL A 382 -13.10 10.94 -11.93
C VAL A 382 -14.00 10.45 -10.79
N PHE A 383 -14.59 11.35 -10.00
CA PHE A 383 -15.53 10.96 -8.95
C PHE A 383 -16.70 10.15 -9.52
N ALA A 384 -17.29 10.62 -10.62
CA ALA A 384 -18.36 9.92 -11.34
C ALA A 384 -17.91 8.57 -11.90
N SER A 385 -16.65 8.43 -12.34
CA SER A 385 -16.14 7.16 -12.83
C SER A 385 -16.10 6.09 -11.75
N PHE A 386 -15.78 6.46 -10.50
CA PHE A 386 -15.82 5.53 -9.37
C PHE A 386 -17.25 5.12 -9.02
N LEU A 387 -18.22 6.05 -9.10
CA LEU A 387 -19.63 5.74 -8.94
C LEU A 387 -20.11 4.74 -10.02
N ALA A 388 -19.69 4.94 -11.27
CA ALA A 388 -20.04 4.06 -12.38
C ALA A 388 -19.52 2.62 -12.22
N MET A 389 -18.43 2.42 -11.46
CA MET A 389 -17.91 1.09 -11.12
C MET A 389 -18.70 0.38 -10.00
N SER A 390 -19.65 1.07 -9.38
CA SER A 390 -20.51 0.54 -8.30
C SER A 390 -21.99 0.78 -8.60
N PRO A 391 -22.59 0.08 -9.60
CA PRO A 391 -23.96 0.36 -10.05
C PRO A 391 -25.04 0.20 -8.96
N ASN A 392 -24.78 -0.64 -7.95
CA ASN A 392 -25.66 -0.86 -6.81
C ASN A 392 -25.46 0.16 -5.66
N GLY A 393 -24.64 1.20 -5.86
CA GLY A 393 -24.34 2.23 -4.86
C GLY A 393 -23.52 1.75 -3.67
N LYS A 394 -22.95 0.54 -3.73
CA LYS A 394 -22.25 -0.10 -2.60
C LYS A 394 -20.84 -0.54 -3.00
N ILE A 395 -19.90 -0.36 -2.09
CA ILE A 395 -18.53 -0.88 -2.21
C ILE A 395 -18.31 -2.05 -1.26
N SER A 396 -17.62 -3.08 -1.74
CA SER A 396 -17.23 -4.24 -0.93
C SER A 396 -16.04 -3.91 -0.01
N MET A 397 -16.19 -4.21 1.28
CA MET A 397 -15.18 -3.89 2.30
C MET A 397 -14.27 -5.07 2.65
N GLY A 398 -14.83 -6.27 2.71
CA GLY A 398 -14.12 -7.46 3.21
C GLY A 398 -14.65 -8.76 2.62
N LEU A 399 -13.99 -9.86 2.98
CA LEU A 399 -14.34 -11.19 2.49
C LEU A 399 -15.69 -11.68 3.04
N LYS A 400 -16.16 -11.12 4.17
CA LYS A 400 -17.47 -11.40 4.81
C LYS A 400 -18.70 -10.86 4.07
N GLY A 401 -18.52 -10.24 2.90
CA GLY A 401 -19.60 -9.62 2.14
C GLY A 401 -20.09 -8.30 2.74
N GLU A 402 -19.36 -7.72 3.70
CA GLU A 402 -19.63 -6.40 4.25
C GLU A 402 -19.57 -5.34 3.14
N THR A 403 -20.58 -4.47 3.12
CA THR A 403 -20.67 -3.38 2.16
C THR A 403 -20.86 -2.07 2.89
N GLN A 404 -20.38 -0.98 2.29
CA GLN A 404 -20.71 0.37 2.72
C GLN A 404 -21.20 1.19 1.52
N PRO A 405 -21.94 2.29 1.75
CA PRO A 405 -22.31 3.20 0.68
C PRO A 405 -21.06 3.73 -0.05
N ILE A 406 -21.08 3.68 -1.39
CA ILE A 406 -19.92 4.16 -2.18
C ILE A 406 -19.65 5.64 -1.93
N LEU A 407 -20.70 6.45 -1.74
CA LEU A 407 -20.58 7.89 -1.56
C LEU A 407 -19.78 8.26 -0.30
N SER A 408 -20.07 7.60 0.84
CA SER A 408 -19.33 7.84 2.09
C SER A 408 -17.87 7.42 1.96
N TYR A 409 -17.61 6.28 1.30
CA TYR A 409 -16.26 5.82 1.02
C TYR A 409 -15.47 6.83 0.18
N LEU A 410 -16.04 7.31 -0.93
CA LEU A 410 -15.34 8.23 -1.82
C LEU A 410 -15.03 9.56 -1.14
N LEU A 411 -15.93 10.08 -0.29
CA LEU A 411 -15.74 11.34 0.43
C LEU A 411 -14.64 11.27 1.51
N VAL A 412 -14.39 10.08 2.09
CA VAL A 412 -13.43 9.91 3.19
C VAL A 412 -12.14 9.22 2.72
N ASP A 413 -12.25 7.98 2.26
CA ASP A 413 -11.11 7.12 1.96
C ASP A 413 -10.66 7.19 0.49
N GLY A 414 -11.62 7.31 -0.44
CA GLY A 414 -11.39 7.25 -1.89
C GLY A 414 -10.72 8.49 -2.49
N GLN A 415 -10.65 9.60 -1.74
CA GLN A 415 -10.07 10.87 -2.19
C GLN A 415 -8.66 10.74 -2.77
N LYS A 416 -7.87 9.81 -2.25
CA LYS A 416 -6.47 9.57 -2.64
C LYS A 416 -6.38 9.10 -4.09
N SER A 417 -7.14 8.05 -4.42
CA SER A 417 -7.23 7.47 -5.76
C SER A 417 -7.86 8.44 -6.76
N ILE A 418 -8.84 9.24 -6.32
CA ILE A 418 -9.48 10.27 -7.15
C ILE A 418 -8.48 11.37 -7.52
N VAL A 419 -7.77 11.93 -6.54
CA VAL A 419 -6.73 12.95 -6.80
C VAL A 419 -5.64 12.36 -7.69
N TYR A 420 -5.21 11.12 -7.44
CA TYR A 420 -4.17 10.50 -8.25
C TYR A 420 -4.59 10.29 -9.70
N THR A 421 -5.81 9.80 -9.94
CA THR A 421 -6.39 9.67 -11.28
C THR A 421 -6.52 11.04 -11.95
N SER A 422 -6.93 12.07 -11.20
CA SER A 422 -7.01 13.44 -11.71
C SER A 422 -5.65 13.98 -12.16
N LEU A 423 -4.55 13.61 -11.50
CA LEU A 423 -3.20 13.97 -11.94
C LEU A 423 -2.84 13.34 -13.30
N PHE A 424 -3.28 12.10 -13.58
CA PHE A 424 -3.12 11.50 -14.92
C PHE A 424 -3.86 12.30 -16.00
N LEU A 425 -5.10 12.73 -15.72
CA LEU A 425 -5.88 13.55 -16.65
C LEU A 425 -5.23 14.92 -16.85
N ILE A 426 -4.74 15.57 -15.79
CA ILE A 426 -4.02 16.85 -15.87
C ILE A 426 -2.73 16.70 -16.69
N ALA A 427 -1.98 15.61 -16.51
CA ALA A 427 -0.77 15.33 -17.29
C ALA A 427 -1.08 15.11 -18.77
N ALA A 428 -2.08 14.29 -19.09
CA ALA A 428 -2.53 14.05 -20.46
C ALA A 428 -2.99 15.36 -21.12
N PHE A 429 -3.83 16.13 -20.43
CA PHE A 429 -4.27 17.44 -20.87
C PHE A 429 -3.10 18.39 -21.13
N PHE A 430 -2.13 18.48 -20.20
CA PHE A 430 -1.04 19.44 -20.33
C PHE A 430 -0.14 19.12 -21.53
N ILE A 431 0.14 17.84 -21.78
CA ILE A 431 0.87 17.39 -22.97
C ILE A 431 0.10 17.77 -24.24
N LEU A 432 -1.19 17.43 -24.32
CA LEU A 432 -2.03 17.80 -25.46
C LEU A 432 -2.12 19.32 -25.64
N TYR A 433 -2.17 20.09 -24.56
CA TYR A 433 -2.25 21.54 -24.62
C TYR A 433 -0.98 22.14 -25.19
N VAL A 434 0.20 21.64 -24.80
CA VAL A 434 1.48 22.08 -25.38
C VAL A 434 1.56 21.70 -26.87
N LEU A 435 1.11 20.51 -27.25
CA LEU A 435 1.16 20.03 -28.64
C LEU A 435 0.19 20.78 -29.57
N THR A 436 -1.07 20.93 -29.15
CA THR A 436 -2.11 21.55 -29.97
C THR A 436 -2.10 23.07 -29.88
N THR A 437 -1.52 23.64 -28.81
CA THR A 437 -1.61 25.04 -28.41
C THR A 437 -3.04 25.56 -28.19
N ARG A 438 -4.02 24.65 -28.13
CA ARG A 438 -5.46 24.91 -28.08
C ARG A 438 -6.07 24.29 -26.83
N PHE A 439 -6.55 25.14 -25.93
CA PHE A 439 -7.02 24.74 -24.60
C PHE A 439 -8.27 23.85 -24.70
N TRP A 440 -9.28 24.27 -25.45
CA TRP A 440 -10.57 23.58 -25.50
C TRP A 440 -10.47 22.26 -26.25
N VAL A 441 -9.67 22.22 -27.32
CA VAL A 441 -9.32 20.96 -28.01
C VAL A 441 -8.73 19.96 -27.02
N SER A 442 -7.71 20.38 -26.27
CA SER A 442 -6.99 19.48 -25.35
C SER A 442 -7.84 19.05 -24.17
N PHE A 443 -8.63 19.97 -23.62
CA PHE A 443 -9.53 19.70 -22.49
C PHE A 443 -10.65 18.74 -22.89
N LEU A 444 -11.42 19.07 -23.92
CA LEU A 444 -12.56 18.26 -24.33
C LEU A 444 -12.15 16.91 -24.89
N LEU A 445 -11.00 16.81 -25.56
CA LEU A 445 -10.47 15.52 -26.00
C LEU A 445 -10.11 14.64 -24.79
N THR A 446 -9.44 15.19 -23.78
CA THR A 446 -9.08 14.45 -22.56
C THR A 446 -10.32 13.96 -21.82
N GLU A 447 -11.30 14.84 -21.62
CA GLU A 447 -12.60 14.50 -20.99
C GLU A 447 -13.34 13.42 -21.78
N THR A 448 -13.45 13.56 -23.10
CA THR A 448 -14.18 12.61 -23.95
C THR A 448 -13.54 11.23 -23.89
N ILE A 449 -12.20 11.14 -24.02
CA ILE A 449 -11.48 9.86 -23.93
C ILE A 449 -11.73 9.19 -22.59
N TYR A 450 -11.64 9.93 -21.48
CA TYR A 450 -11.84 9.37 -20.15
C TYR A 450 -13.30 9.00 -19.86
N ALA A 451 -14.27 9.76 -20.39
CA ALA A 451 -15.69 9.43 -20.30
C ALA A 451 -16.01 8.13 -21.06
N VAL A 452 -15.52 7.99 -22.30
CA VAL A 452 -15.66 6.74 -23.08
C VAL A 452 -15.02 5.56 -22.35
N TRP A 453 -13.81 5.75 -21.80
CA TRP A 453 -13.13 4.74 -20.98
C TRP A 453 -13.97 4.30 -19.79
N THR A 454 -14.60 5.25 -19.11
CA THR A 454 -15.47 5.00 -17.94
C THR A 454 -16.72 4.21 -18.34
N VAL A 455 -17.41 4.63 -19.40
CA VAL A 455 -18.62 3.96 -19.89
C VAL A 455 -18.30 2.53 -20.36
N ALA A 456 -17.22 2.35 -21.13
CA ALA A 456 -16.80 1.02 -21.59
C ALA A 456 -16.49 0.08 -20.42
N ASN A 457 -15.81 0.57 -19.38
CA ASN A 457 -15.60 -0.19 -18.15
C ASN A 457 -16.92 -0.51 -17.46
N ALA A 458 -17.83 0.45 -17.30
CA ALA A 458 -19.11 0.25 -16.61
C ALA A 458 -19.97 -0.82 -17.30
N ILE A 459 -20.05 -0.77 -18.64
CA ILE A 459 -20.73 -1.79 -19.45
C ILE A 459 -20.08 -3.16 -19.22
N LYS A 460 -18.74 -3.25 -19.33
CA LYS A 460 -18.03 -4.52 -19.14
C LYS A 460 -18.23 -5.06 -17.72
N MET A 461 -18.24 -4.21 -16.71
CA MET A 461 -18.49 -4.57 -15.31
C MET A 461 -19.87 -5.19 -15.12
N VAL A 462 -20.91 -4.66 -15.75
CA VAL A 462 -22.27 -5.22 -15.68
C VAL A 462 -22.34 -6.62 -16.30
N TYR A 463 -21.69 -6.84 -17.44
CA TYR A 463 -21.80 -8.12 -18.16
C TYR A 463 -20.80 -9.18 -17.72
N ARG A 464 -19.63 -8.79 -17.21
CA ARG A 464 -18.49 -9.69 -16.97
C ARG A 464 -17.93 -9.60 -15.56
N SER A 465 -18.41 -8.67 -14.72
CA SER A 465 -17.90 -8.41 -13.37
C SER A 465 -16.38 -8.21 -13.32
N ALA A 466 -15.80 -7.73 -14.42
CA ALA A 466 -14.36 -7.56 -14.61
C ALA A 466 -14.04 -6.26 -15.38
N PRO A 467 -13.02 -5.50 -14.97
CA PRO A 467 -12.66 -4.25 -15.61
C PRO A 467 -11.95 -4.47 -16.96
N ILE A 468 -11.71 -3.39 -17.70
CA ILE A 468 -10.84 -3.41 -18.87
C ILE A 468 -9.38 -3.63 -18.41
N THR A 469 -8.69 -4.51 -19.12
CA THR A 469 -7.31 -4.91 -18.92
C THR A 469 -6.50 -4.68 -20.20
N PRO A 470 -5.16 -4.68 -20.16
CA PRO A 470 -4.35 -4.49 -21.37
C PRO A 470 -4.62 -5.51 -22.48
N ALA A 471 -5.04 -6.73 -22.14
CA ALA A 471 -5.34 -7.75 -23.13
C ALA A 471 -6.59 -7.43 -23.96
N ASP A 472 -7.56 -6.71 -23.39
CA ASP A 472 -8.77 -6.30 -24.11
C ASP A 472 -8.46 -5.26 -25.19
N LEU A 473 -7.30 -4.60 -25.16
CA LEU A 473 -6.91 -3.68 -26.24
C LEU A 473 -6.67 -4.40 -27.57
N HIS A 474 -6.43 -5.71 -27.56
CA HIS A 474 -6.36 -6.50 -28.78
C HIS A 474 -7.72 -6.55 -29.50
N GLU A 475 -8.83 -6.47 -28.77
CA GLU A 475 -10.18 -6.45 -29.34
C GLU A 475 -10.44 -5.18 -30.17
N LEU A 476 -9.64 -4.11 -29.98
CA LEU A 476 -9.71 -2.92 -30.84
C LEU A 476 -9.29 -3.20 -32.28
N THR A 477 -8.58 -4.31 -32.54
CA THR A 477 -8.29 -4.73 -33.92
C THR A 477 -9.55 -5.22 -34.65
N ALA A 478 -10.59 -5.62 -33.92
CA ALA A 478 -11.89 -6.03 -34.45
C ALA A 478 -12.93 -4.88 -34.44
N LEU A 479 -12.46 -3.62 -34.42
CA LEU A 479 -13.34 -2.45 -34.41
C LEU A 479 -14.30 -2.39 -35.63
N PRO A 480 -13.89 -2.76 -36.86
CA PRO A 480 -14.82 -2.81 -38.01
C PRO A 480 -15.99 -3.78 -37.76
N GLU A 481 -15.73 -4.96 -37.22
CA GLU A 481 -16.72 -5.98 -36.88
C GLU A 481 -17.62 -5.49 -35.75
N LEU A 482 -17.04 -4.91 -34.70
CA LEU A 482 -17.80 -4.29 -33.59
C LEU A 482 -18.73 -3.18 -34.09
N MET A 483 -18.27 -2.32 -35.00
CA MET A 483 -19.08 -1.24 -35.60
C MET A 483 -20.20 -1.80 -36.48
N ALA A 484 -19.97 -2.90 -37.19
CA ALA A 484 -21.01 -3.60 -37.94
C ALA A 484 -22.10 -4.20 -37.02
N MET A 485 -21.73 -4.64 -35.81
CA MET A 485 -22.67 -5.20 -34.82
C MET A 485 -23.54 -4.14 -34.11
N LEU A 486 -23.07 -2.89 -34.01
CA LEU A 486 -23.80 -1.82 -33.30
C LEU A 486 -25.08 -1.36 -34.01
N GLY A 487 -25.29 -1.77 -35.27
CA GLY A 487 -26.43 -1.37 -36.08
C GLY A 487 -26.33 0.09 -36.56
N LYS A 488 -26.92 0.37 -37.73
CA LYS A 488 -26.81 1.67 -38.41
C LYS A 488 -27.28 2.85 -37.53
N HIS A 489 -28.29 2.65 -36.70
CA HIS A 489 -28.83 3.69 -35.81
C HIS A 489 -27.83 4.15 -34.73
N THR A 490 -27.10 3.22 -34.11
CA THR A 490 -26.09 3.57 -33.09
C THR A 490 -24.93 4.33 -33.70
N VAL A 491 -24.50 3.93 -34.91
CA VAL A 491 -23.46 4.64 -35.67
C VAL A 491 -23.86 6.09 -35.94
N TRP A 492 -25.12 6.34 -36.36
CA TRP A 492 -25.63 7.70 -36.53
C TRP A 492 -25.58 8.54 -35.25
N TRP A 493 -25.96 7.98 -34.11
CA TRP A 493 -25.86 8.67 -32.81
C TRP A 493 -24.42 9.01 -32.43
N VAL A 494 -23.47 8.10 -32.69
CA VAL A 494 -22.04 8.35 -32.46
C VAL A 494 -21.54 9.48 -33.37
N LEU A 495 -21.90 9.46 -34.66
CA LEU A 495 -21.51 10.52 -35.61
C LEU A 495 -22.12 11.88 -35.24
N LEU A 496 -23.38 11.92 -34.83
CA LEU A 496 -24.03 13.14 -34.34
C LEU A 496 -23.32 13.67 -33.09
N GLY A 497 -22.99 12.79 -32.13
CA GLY A 497 -22.24 13.16 -30.93
C GLY A 497 -20.87 13.76 -31.25
N LEU A 498 -20.14 13.18 -32.20
CA LEU A 498 -18.86 13.71 -32.68
C LEU A 498 -19.03 15.07 -33.37
N ALA A 499 -20.05 15.24 -34.21
CA ALA A 499 -20.34 16.51 -34.88
C ALA A 499 -20.67 17.62 -33.87
N VAL A 500 -21.47 17.32 -32.84
CA VAL A 500 -21.77 18.25 -31.74
C VAL A 500 -20.50 18.59 -30.96
N LEU A 501 -19.69 17.61 -30.61
CA LEU A 501 -18.42 17.82 -29.89
C LEU A 501 -17.48 18.74 -30.68
N ILE A 502 -17.31 18.49 -31.98
CA ILE A 502 -16.49 19.34 -32.87
C ILE A 502 -17.06 20.76 -32.91
N THR A 503 -18.37 20.91 -33.06
CA THR A 503 -19.03 22.21 -33.09
C THR A 503 -18.78 22.99 -31.80
N VAL A 504 -18.93 22.34 -30.65
CA VAL A 504 -18.64 22.95 -29.33
C VAL A 504 -17.17 23.37 -29.22
N ILE A 505 -16.23 22.52 -29.63
CA ILE A 505 -14.80 22.86 -29.66
C ILE A 505 -14.55 24.10 -30.52
N VAL A 506 -15.09 24.13 -31.74
CA VAL A 506 -14.91 25.26 -32.68
C VAL A 506 -15.50 26.55 -32.12
N VAL A 507 -16.71 26.50 -31.55
CA VAL A 507 -17.35 27.65 -30.93
C VAL A 507 -16.53 28.17 -29.74
N LEU A 508 -16.08 27.28 -28.84
CA LEU A 508 -15.30 27.66 -27.66
C LEU A 508 -13.91 28.21 -28.04
N GLU A 509 -13.23 27.64 -29.03
CA GLU A 509 -11.95 28.17 -29.51
C GLU A 509 -12.11 29.55 -30.18
N ARG A 510 -13.21 29.79 -30.90
CA ARG A 510 -13.48 31.09 -31.53
C ARG A 510 -13.93 32.15 -30.52
N LYS A 511 -14.82 31.81 -29.58
CA LYS A 511 -15.42 32.76 -28.64
C LYS A 511 -14.59 32.96 -27.36
N LEU A 512 -13.82 31.95 -26.94
CA LEU A 512 -13.04 31.95 -25.70
C LEU A 512 -11.60 31.44 -25.92
N PRO A 513 -10.82 31.98 -26.88
CA PRO A 513 -9.47 31.49 -27.17
C PRO A 513 -8.54 31.62 -25.97
N ARG A 514 -7.79 30.56 -25.67
CA ARG A 514 -6.80 30.53 -24.58
C ARG A 514 -5.44 30.12 -25.11
N LYS A 515 -4.57 31.12 -25.28
CA LYS A 515 -3.16 30.91 -25.65
C LYS A 515 -2.33 30.51 -24.43
N ILE A 516 -1.34 29.65 -24.64
CA ILE A 516 -0.35 29.31 -23.61
C ILE A 516 0.51 30.55 -23.33
N ARG A 517 0.45 31.07 -22.10
CA ARG A 517 1.23 32.26 -21.66
C ARG A 517 2.46 31.91 -20.82
N VAL A 518 2.85 30.65 -20.81
CA VAL A 518 3.97 30.14 -20.00
C VAL A 518 5.24 30.09 -20.85
N ASN A 519 6.40 30.33 -20.25
CA ASN A 519 7.69 30.26 -20.94
C ASN A 519 8.05 28.80 -21.34
N TRP A 520 8.96 28.64 -22.30
CA TRP A 520 9.34 27.31 -22.81
C TRP A 520 9.95 26.39 -21.75
N GLY A 521 10.73 26.93 -20.80
CA GLY A 521 11.30 26.14 -19.71
C GLY A 521 10.25 25.42 -18.85
N VAL A 522 9.17 26.12 -18.46
CA VAL A 522 8.08 25.50 -17.69
C VAL A 522 7.23 24.55 -18.54
N ARG A 523 7.05 24.84 -19.83
CA ARG A 523 6.36 23.91 -20.76
C ARG A 523 7.12 22.59 -20.86
N ILE A 524 8.42 22.65 -21.14
CA ILE A 524 9.28 21.47 -21.27
C ILE A 524 9.28 20.70 -19.95
N GLY A 525 9.49 21.38 -18.82
CA GLY A 525 9.47 20.75 -17.50
C GLY A 525 8.14 20.07 -17.18
N GLY A 526 7.01 20.71 -17.49
CA GLY A 526 5.68 20.14 -17.28
C GLY A 526 5.37 18.95 -18.19
N VAL A 527 5.83 18.97 -19.45
CA VAL A 527 5.71 17.84 -20.39
C VAL A 527 6.55 16.65 -19.92
N ILE A 528 7.80 16.89 -19.49
CA ILE A 528 8.66 15.84 -18.92
C ILE A 528 7.99 15.22 -17.69
N LEU A 529 7.51 16.05 -16.75
CA LEU A 529 6.81 15.57 -15.56
C LEU A 529 5.53 14.79 -15.91
N GLY A 530 4.78 15.26 -16.91
CA GLY A 530 3.61 14.57 -17.44
C GLY A 530 3.97 13.20 -18.00
N PHE A 531 5.02 13.09 -18.81
CA PHE A 531 5.50 11.80 -19.33
C PHE A 531 6.00 10.87 -18.23
N VAL A 532 6.72 11.38 -17.23
CA VAL A 532 7.15 10.58 -16.08
C VAL A 532 5.94 9.97 -15.37
N LEU A 533 4.85 10.74 -15.19
CA LEU A 533 3.62 10.23 -14.61
C LEU A 533 2.91 9.23 -15.54
N LEU A 534 2.74 9.54 -16.82
CA LEU A 534 2.05 8.66 -17.77
C LEU A 534 2.81 7.35 -18.06
N LEU A 535 4.14 7.34 -17.89
CA LEU A 535 5.00 6.15 -18.03
C LEU A 535 5.21 5.40 -16.70
N SER A 536 4.78 5.97 -15.57
CA SER A 536 4.86 5.29 -14.27
C SER A 536 4.20 3.90 -14.25
N PRO A 537 3.11 3.62 -15.00
CA PRO A 537 2.51 2.29 -15.07
C PRO A 537 3.47 1.17 -15.47
N ALA A 538 4.47 1.45 -16.33
CA ALA A 538 5.44 0.47 -16.81
C ALA A 538 6.34 -0.10 -15.71
N THR A 539 6.35 0.52 -14.54
CA THR A 539 7.12 0.07 -13.38
C THR A 539 6.28 0.07 -12.10
N ALA A 540 4.96 0.21 -12.20
CA ALA A 540 4.07 0.42 -11.04
C ALA A 540 4.03 -0.75 -10.06
N ASN A 541 4.43 -1.96 -10.47
CA ASN A 541 4.43 -3.14 -9.61
C ASN A 541 5.83 -3.68 -9.31
N SER A 542 6.86 -3.17 -9.99
CA SER A 542 8.26 -3.48 -9.71
C SER A 542 8.61 -3.19 -8.23
N PRO A 543 9.15 -4.17 -7.47
CA PRO A 543 9.32 -4.08 -6.01
C PRO A 543 10.16 -2.92 -5.48
N THR A 544 10.98 -2.27 -6.31
CA THR A 544 11.91 -1.22 -5.89
C THR A 544 11.79 0.08 -6.70
N SER A 545 10.76 0.19 -7.54
CA SER A 545 10.54 1.38 -8.36
C SER A 545 9.93 2.53 -7.56
N TYR A 546 10.24 3.76 -7.95
CA TYR A 546 9.58 4.95 -7.41
C TYR A 546 8.08 4.95 -7.74
N SER A 547 7.71 4.45 -8.92
CA SER A 547 6.31 4.33 -9.35
C SER A 547 5.49 3.50 -8.38
N ARG A 548 5.97 2.32 -7.94
CA ARG A 548 5.25 1.47 -6.98
C ARG A 548 5.06 2.15 -5.64
N LEU A 549 6.10 2.79 -5.13
CA LEU A 549 6.07 3.50 -3.85
C LEU A 549 5.08 4.67 -3.90
N PHE A 550 5.11 5.47 -4.97
CA PHE A 550 4.18 6.57 -5.18
C PHE A 550 2.73 6.04 -5.34
N ASN A 551 2.54 5.00 -6.15
CA ASN A 551 1.25 4.34 -6.38
C ASN A 551 0.62 3.89 -5.04
N SER A 552 1.44 3.26 -4.19
CA SER A 552 1.02 2.78 -2.86
C SER A 552 0.74 3.93 -1.90
N ALA A 553 1.57 4.98 -1.90
CA ALA A 553 1.35 6.17 -1.08
C ALA A 553 0.07 6.91 -1.45
N MET A 554 -0.31 6.93 -2.74
CA MET A 554 -1.56 7.50 -3.25
C MET A 554 -2.79 6.61 -3.03
N GLY A 555 -2.65 5.52 -2.27
CA GLY A 555 -3.78 4.66 -1.88
C GLY A 555 -4.19 3.62 -2.93
N ASN A 556 -3.45 3.50 -4.04
CA ASN A 556 -3.73 2.49 -5.06
C ASN A 556 -3.03 1.16 -4.73
N GLY A 557 -3.65 0.39 -3.84
CA GLY A 557 -3.25 -0.99 -3.55
C GLY A 557 -3.81 -1.97 -4.59
N GLN A 558 -3.03 -3.00 -4.93
CA GLN A 558 -3.50 -4.09 -5.79
C GLN A 558 -4.43 -5.02 -4.99
N ASP A 559 -5.70 -5.14 -5.39
CA ASP A 559 -6.60 -6.19 -4.88
C ASP A 559 -6.67 -7.33 -5.90
N VAL A 560 -5.78 -8.32 -5.72
CA VAL A 560 -5.71 -9.52 -6.58
C VAL A 560 -6.76 -10.56 -6.22
N ILE A 561 -7.36 -10.47 -5.02
CA ILE A 561 -8.36 -11.44 -4.54
C ILE A 561 -9.73 -11.09 -5.11
N THR A 562 -10.07 -9.79 -5.16
CA THR A 562 -11.34 -9.35 -5.74
C THR A 562 -11.08 -8.18 -6.70
N PRO A 563 -10.80 -8.43 -7.99
CA PRO A 563 -10.57 -7.36 -8.97
C PRO A 563 -11.74 -6.36 -9.08
N LEU A 564 -12.99 -6.81 -8.86
CA LEU A 564 -14.15 -5.93 -8.70
C LEU A 564 -13.97 -4.91 -7.56
N LYS A 565 -13.52 -5.36 -6.39
CA LYS A 565 -13.23 -4.48 -5.25
C LYS A 565 -12.04 -3.57 -5.57
N GLY A 566 -11.03 -4.07 -6.27
CA GLY A 566 -9.92 -3.28 -6.78
C GLY A 566 -10.39 -2.11 -7.64
N VAL A 567 -11.25 -2.35 -8.63
CA VAL A 567 -11.78 -1.28 -9.49
C VAL A 567 -12.69 -0.30 -8.73
N GLN A 568 -13.46 -0.75 -7.75
CA GLN A 568 -14.28 0.13 -6.92
C GLN A 568 -13.45 1.05 -6.00
N ARG A 569 -12.27 0.58 -5.55
CA ARG A 569 -11.36 1.33 -4.65
C ARG A 569 -10.38 2.25 -5.38
N SER A 570 -9.91 1.82 -6.54
CA SER A 570 -8.88 2.53 -7.30
C SER A 570 -9.44 3.26 -8.52
N GLY A 571 -10.65 2.94 -8.95
CA GLY A 571 -11.24 3.45 -10.18
C GLY A 571 -10.71 2.73 -11.43
N PRO A 572 -11.37 2.92 -12.58
CA PRO A 572 -11.10 2.14 -13.79
C PRO A 572 -9.69 2.38 -14.37
N LEU A 573 -9.17 3.61 -14.31
CA LEU A 573 -7.84 3.92 -14.85
C LEU A 573 -6.72 3.33 -14.01
N LEU A 574 -6.74 3.54 -12.69
CA LEU A 574 -5.66 3.02 -11.84
C LEU A 574 -5.70 1.49 -11.73
N GLN A 575 -6.88 0.88 -11.84
CA GLN A 575 -6.99 -0.57 -11.97
C GLN A 575 -6.35 -1.09 -13.27
N PHE A 576 -6.49 -0.37 -14.37
CA PHE A 576 -5.78 -0.69 -15.61
C PHE A 576 -4.27 -0.51 -15.46
N VAL A 577 -3.81 0.58 -14.85
CA VAL A 577 -2.39 0.83 -14.52
C VAL A 577 -1.80 -0.33 -13.72
N ASN A 578 -2.53 -0.82 -12.72
CA ASN A 578 -2.16 -1.99 -11.92
C ASN A 578 -2.02 -3.27 -12.77
N ALA A 579 -2.77 -3.37 -13.87
CA ALA A 579 -2.73 -4.51 -14.77
C ALA A 579 -1.66 -4.41 -15.88
N VAL A 580 -0.88 -3.33 -16.00
CA VAL A 580 0.13 -3.16 -17.06
C VAL A 580 1.41 -3.95 -16.77
N ASP A 581 2.10 -3.64 -15.67
CA ASP A 581 3.40 -4.24 -15.32
C ASP A 581 3.21 -5.47 -14.45
N ILE A 582 2.90 -6.65 -15.02
CA ILE A 582 2.91 -7.90 -14.25
C ILE A 582 3.89 -8.86 -14.89
N GLN A 583 5.04 -9.05 -14.24
CA GLN A 583 5.97 -10.11 -14.61
C GLN A 583 5.40 -11.46 -14.16
N VAL A 584 4.80 -12.22 -15.09
CA VAL A 584 4.20 -13.53 -14.80
C VAL A 584 5.26 -14.57 -14.45
N MET A 585 6.27 -14.74 -15.31
CA MET A 585 7.30 -15.77 -15.19
C MET A 585 8.61 -15.34 -15.87
N ASP A 586 9.74 -15.79 -15.34
CA ASP A 586 11.05 -15.57 -15.98
C ASP A 586 11.17 -16.35 -17.30
N LYS A 587 11.41 -15.62 -18.41
CA LYS A 587 11.62 -16.20 -19.75
C LYS A 587 12.70 -17.29 -19.74
N PRO A 588 12.36 -18.55 -20.07
CA PRO A 588 13.35 -19.61 -20.24
C PRO A 588 14.38 -19.31 -21.33
N LYS A 589 15.62 -19.74 -21.13
CA LYS A 589 16.67 -19.64 -22.15
C LYS A 589 16.28 -20.50 -23.36
N GLY A 590 16.45 -19.96 -24.57
CA GLY A 590 16.17 -20.69 -25.81
C GLY A 590 14.68 -20.83 -26.17
N TYR A 591 13.79 -20.03 -25.57
CA TYR A 591 12.38 -20.00 -25.96
C TYR A 591 12.22 -19.49 -27.42
N SER A 592 11.75 -20.37 -28.29
CA SER A 592 11.41 -20.13 -29.69
C SER A 592 10.25 -21.05 -30.11
N GLU A 593 9.56 -20.70 -31.19
CA GLU A 593 8.52 -21.55 -31.78
C GLU A 593 9.04 -22.94 -32.15
N SER A 594 10.21 -23.01 -32.80
CA SER A 594 10.85 -24.28 -33.18
C SER A 594 11.12 -25.19 -31.98
N ARG A 595 11.52 -24.61 -30.84
CA ARG A 595 11.74 -25.37 -29.60
C ARG A 595 10.43 -25.92 -29.04
N ILE A 596 9.35 -25.13 -29.09
CA ILE A 596 8.02 -25.59 -28.68
C ILE A 596 7.56 -26.75 -29.57
N GLN A 597 7.64 -26.62 -30.89
CA GLN A 597 7.23 -27.68 -31.83
C GLN A 597 7.98 -29.00 -31.60
N ALA A 598 9.28 -28.94 -31.30
CA ALA A 598 10.05 -30.13 -30.95
C ALA A 598 9.53 -30.82 -29.66
N ILE A 599 9.10 -30.03 -28.67
CA ILE A 599 8.49 -30.54 -27.44
C ILE A 599 7.13 -31.17 -27.75
N LEU A 600 6.27 -30.52 -28.56
CA LEU A 600 4.97 -31.09 -28.93
C LEU A 600 5.13 -32.45 -29.61
N ALA A 601 6.03 -32.57 -30.59
CA ALA A 601 6.29 -33.82 -31.31
C ALA A 601 6.82 -34.94 -30.38
N LYS A 602 7.65 -34.60 -29.39
CA LYS A 602 8.15 -35.55 -28.38
C LYS A 602 6.98 -36.11 -27.56
N TYR A 603 6.11 -35.26 -27.06
CA TYR A 603 5.01 -35.69 -26.19
C TYR A 603 3.83 -36.30 -26.96
N ALA A 604 3.68 -36.02 -28.25
CA ALA A 604 2.75 -36.75 -29.12
C ALA A 604 3.11 -38.24 -29.23
N ARG A 605 4.40 -38.56 -29.41
CA ARG A 605 4.88 -39.95 -29.40
C ARG A 605 4.70 -40.59 -28.02
N ARG A 606 4.96 -39.84 -26.95
CA ARG A 606 4.80 -40.31 -25.57
C ARG A 606 3.33 -40.65 -25.25
N ALA A 607 2.39 -39.79 -25.63
CA ALA A 607 0.96 -40.03 -25.46
C ALA A 607 0.51 -41.29 -26.20
N LYS A 608 0.96 -41.50 -27.44
CA LYS A 608 0.67 -42.73 -28.20
C LYS A 608 1.15 -43.99 -27.45
N ALA A 609 2.34 -43.94 -26.85
CA ALA A 609 2.87 -45.06 -26.07
C ALA A 609 2.06 -45.32 -24.78
N ILE A 610 1.67 -44.27 -24.05
CA ILE A 610 0.84 -44.42 -22.85
C ILE A 610 -0.55 -44.99 -23.21
N ASN A 611 -1.14 -44.53 -24.31
CA ASN A 611 -2.48 -44.93 -24.74
C ASN A 611 -2.57 -46.36 -25.32
N GLN A 612 -1.45 -47.08 -25.45
CA GLN A 612 -1.46 -48.50 -25.78
C GLN A 612 -2.02 -49.35 -24.63
N THR A 613 -1.87 -48.90 -23.37
CA THR A 613 -2.32 -49.63 -22.18
C THR A 613 -3.50 -48.95 -21.47
N ARG A 614 -3.73 -47.66 -21.71
CA ARG A 614 -4.88 -46.90 -21.19
C ARG A 614 -6.10 -47.04 -22.10
N THR A 615 -7.20 -47.57 -21.57
CA THR A 615 -8.40 -47.90 -22.37
C THR A 615 -9.63 -47.07 -22.01
N THR A 616 -9.67 -46.43 -20.83
CA THR A 616 -10.82 -45.62 -20.42
C THR A 616 -10.87 -44.31 -21.20
N LYS A 617 -12.06 -43.97 -21.73
CA LYS A 617 -12.32 -42.67 -22.35
C LYS A 617 -12.75 -41.68 -21.29
N ILE A 618 -11.96 -40.63 -21.07
CA ILE A 618 -12.22 -39.65 -20.01
C ILE A 618 -13.54 -38.89 -20.24
N GLY A 619 -13.91 -38.61 -21.50
CA GLY A 619 -15.15 -37.90 -21.83
C GLY A 619 -16.44 -38.66 -21.53
N ASP A 620 -16.36 -39.97 -21.29
CA ASP A 620 -17.49 -40.80 -20.86
C ASP A 620 -17.63 -40.86 -19.31
N GLN A 621 -16.70 -40.25 -18.55
CA GLN A 621 -16.70 -40.26 -17.08
C GLN A 621 -17.33 -38.99 -16.48
N THR A 622 -17.88 -39.08 -15.27
CA THR A 622 -18.14 -37.90 -14.44
C THR A 622 -16.98 -37.72 -13.46
N VAL A 623 -16.23 -36.63 -13.55
CA VAL A 623 -15.12 -36.33 -12.63
C VAL A 623 -15.41 -35.04 -11.87
N ILE A 624 -15.17 -35.08 -10.56
CA ILE A 624 -15.36 -33.95 -9.65
C ILE A 624 -14.02 -33.60 -9.03
N PHE A 625 -13.59 -32.36 -9.18
CA PHE A 625 -12.52 -31.81 -8.34
C PHE A 625 -13.21 -31.05 -7.21
N ASN A 626 -13.12 -31.60 -5.99
CA ASN A 626 -13.71 -31.01 -4.79
C ASN A 626 -12.61 -30.36 -3.96
N LEU A 627 -12.47 -29.05 -4.14
CA LEU A 627 -11.69 -28.18 -3.27
C LEU A 627 -12.46 -27.98 -1.96
N SER A 628 -11.97 -28.62 -0.90
CA SER A 628 -12.51 -28.49 0.46
C SER A 628 -11.76 -27.40 1.22
N GLU A 629 -12.41 -26.23 1.36
CA GLU A 629 -11.83 -25.03 1.95
C GLU A 629 -11.16 -25.30 3.30
N SER A 630 -9.89 -24.90 3.43
CA SER A 630 -9.06 -25.01 4.62
C SER A 630 -9.01 -26.41 5.26
N PHE A 631 -9.34 -27.48 4.51
CA PHE A 631 -9.47 -28.82 5.07
C PHE A 631 -8.09 -29.44 5.34
N THR A 632 -7.77 -29.67 6.60
CA THR A 632 -6.56 -30.40 7.01
C THR A 632 -6.85 -31.17 8.29
N ASP A 633 -6.16 -32.29 8.50
CA ASP A 633 -6.31 -33.07 9.74
C ASP A 633 -5.79 -32.24 10.92
N PRO A 634 -6.66 -31.88 11.90
CA PRO A 634 -6.24 -31.09 13.06
C PRO A 634 -5.09 -31.73 13.85
N LYS A 635 -4.93 -33.06 13.77
CA LYS A 635 -3.83 -33.80 14.41
C LYS A 635 -2.48 -33.66 13.69
N GLN A 636 -2.44 -33.04 12.51
CA GLN A 636 -1.20 -32.81 11.77
C GLN A 636 -0.42 -31.58 12.27
N PHE A 637 -1.04 -30.69 13.03
CA PHE A 637 -0.38 -29.54 13.62
C PHE A 637 0.72 -29.97 14.63
N PRO A 638 1.95 -29.44 14.52
CA PRO A 638 3.03 -29.75 15.45
C PRO A 638 2.64 -29.47 16.90
N ASP A 639 2.93 -30.45 17.77
CA ASP A 639 2.69 -30.38 19.21
C ASP A 639 1.23 -30.13 19.62
N VAL A 640 0.26 -30.34 18.72
CA VAL A 640 -1.17 -30.24 19.01
C VAL A 640 -1.76 -31.62 19.30
N LYS A 641 -2.50 -31.72 20.41
CA LYS A 641 -3.32 -32.88 20.78
C LYS A 641 -4.79 -32.48 20.74
N VAL A 642 -5.58 -33.29 20.04
CA VAL A 642 -7.04 -33.15 19.97
C VAL A 642 -7.67 -34.24 20.83
N GLY A 643 -8.24 -33.85 21.95
CA GLY A 643 -9.02 -34.73 22.83
C GLY A 643 -10.47 -34.90 22.34
N GLY A 644 -11.12 -35.96 22.80
CA GLY A 644 -12.49 -36.32 22.40
C GLY A 644 -12.55 -37.25 21.19
N ALA A 645 -13.71 -37.28 20.52
CA ALA A 645 -13.92 -38.09 19.32
C ALA A 645 -13.03 -37.61 18.17
N ASP A 646 -12.51 -38.54 17.40
CA ASP A 646 -11.74 -38.22 16.20
C ASP A 646 -12.53 -37.30 15.25
N PRO A 647 -11.96 -36.16 14.79
CA PRO A 647 -12.71 -35.19 13.99
C PRO A 647 -12.88 -35.57 12.52
N MET A 648 -12.22 -36.59 11.99
CA MET A 648 -12.38 -36.98 10.57
C MET A 648 -12.23 -38.50 10.32
N PRO A 649 -12.99 -39.34 11.04
CA PRO A 649 -12.82 -40.79 10.98
C PRO A 649 -13.14 -41.36 9.59
N TYR A 650 -14.19 -40.86 8.93
CA TYR A 650 -14.61 -41.40 7.63
C TYR A 650 -13.62 -41.06 6.52
N ILE A 651 -13.20 -39.79 6.43
CA ILE A 651 -12.21 -39.35 5.44
C ILE A 651 -10.88 -40.07 5.68
N ARG A 652 -10.44 -40.22 6.94
CA ARG A 652 -9.19 -40.94 7.23
C ARG A 652 -9.27 -42.40 6.81
N GLN A 653 -10.39 -43.07 7.06
CA GLN A 653 -10.62 -44.42 6.56
C GLN A 653 -10.56 -44.46 5.03
N LEU A 654 -11.29 -43.58 4.35
CA LEU A 654 -11.37 -43.55 2.89
C LEU A 654 -9.99 -43.32 2.25
N THR A 655 -9.21 -42.37 2.76
CA THR A 655 -7.83 -42.12 2.32
C THR A 655 -6.93 -43.35 2.48
N SER A 656 -7.19 -44.22 3.46
CA SER A 656 -6.45 -45.47 3.64
C SER A 656 -6.90 -46.61 2.71
N GLU A 657 -8.12 -46.57 2.18
CA GLU A 657 -8.70 -47.63 1.35
C GLU A 657 -8.57 -47.37 -0.15
N THR A 658 -8.49 -46.11 -0.57
CA THR A 658 -8.35 -45.73 -1.99
C THR A 658 -7.02 -45.00 -2.27
N THR A 659 -6.84 -44.47 -3.49
CA THR A 659 -5.72 -43.57 -3.80
C THR A 659 -5.82 -42.33 -2.91
N GLY A 660 -4.87 -42.10 -2.02
CA GLY A 660 -4.87 -40.95 -1.14
C GLY A 660 -3.55 -40.73 -0.41
N GLY A 661 -3.47 -39.59 0.28
CA GLY A 661 -2.30 -39.17 1.04
C GLY A 661 -2.35 -37.67 1.34
N HIS A 662 -1.21 -36.99 1.19
CA HIS A 662 -1.08 -35.56 1.42
C HIS A 662 -0.80 -34.77 0.14
N MET A 663 -1.55 -33.69 -0.08
CA MET A 663 -1.32 -32.73 -1.14
C MET A 663 -0.47 -31.58 -0.59
N LEU A 664 0.62 -31.25 -1.27
CA LEU A 664 1.41 -30.09 -0.93
C LEU A 664 0.79 -28.83 -1.53
N SER A 665 0.27 -27.97 -0.65
CA SER A 665 -0.30 -26.67 -0.97
C SER A 665 0.77 -25.62 -1.30
N ALA A 666 0.49 -24.80 -2.31
CA ALA A 666 1.27 -23.59 -2.58
C ALA A 666 0.88 -22.41 -1.65
N GLY A 667 -0.11 -22.59 -0.77
CA GLY A 667 -0.66 -21.57 0.12
C GLY A 667 -0.69 -21.96 1.60
N TYR A 668 -0.83 -20.96 2.46
CA TYR A 668 -1.05 -21.12 3.90
C TYR A 668 -1.96 -19.99 4.39
N GLY A 669 -3.07 -20.35 5.04
CA GLY A 669 -4.08 -19.39 5.49
C GLY A 669 -4.75 -18.60 4.35
N GLY A 670 -4.65 -19.11 3.12
CA GLY A 670 -5.18 -18.49 1.91
C GLY A 670 -4.53 -19.07 0.65
N GLY A 671 -5.01 -18.60 -0.50
CA GLY A 671 -4.47 -18.95 -1.81
C GLY A 671 -5.31 -19.94 -2.60
N THR A 672 -6.56 -20.21 -2.21
CA THR A 672 -7.51 -21.12 -2.85
C THR A 672 -7.44 -21.16 -4.38
N ALA A 673 -7.50 -19.99 -5.05
CA ALA A 673 -7.44 -19.92 -6.52
C ALA A 673 -6.10 -20.34 -7.13
N ASN A 674 -5.01 -20.35 -6.37
CA ASN A 674 -3.73 -20.88 -6.82
C ASN A 674 -3.81 -22.42 -6.89
N MET A 675 -4.34 -23.08 -5.86
CA MET A 675 -4.51 -24.54 -5.86
C MET A 675 -5.55 -24.94 -6.91
N GLU A 676 -6.63 -24.19 -7.04
CA GLU A 676 -7.63 -24.36 -8.09
C GLU A 676 -6.99 -24.27 -9.49
N TYR A 677 -6.11 -23.29 -9.71
CA TYR A 677 -5.33 -23.16 -10.94
C TYR A 677 -4.40 -24.35 -11.18
N GLU A 678 -3.64 -24.78 -10.18
CA GLU A 678 -2.74 -25.94 -10.32
C GLU A 678 -3.52 -27.21 -10.64
N ALA A 679 -4.64 -27.45 -9.95
CA ALA A 679 -5.49 -28.61 -10.16
C ALA A 679 -6.09 -28.61 -11.58
N LEU A 680 -6.67 -27.47 -12.00
CA LEU A 680 -7.35 -27.37 -13.30
C LEU A 680 -6.40 -27.34 -14.50
N THR A 681 -5.14 -26.95 -14.33
CA THR A 681 -4.21 -26.75 -15.45
C THR A 681 -3.03 -27.71 -15.43
N GLY A 682 -2.64 -28.27 -14.28
CA GLY A 682 -1.39 -29.00 -14.09
C GLY A 682 -0.13 -28.11 -14.06
N LEU A 683 -0.29 -26.79 -13.93
CA LEU A 683 0.80 -25.82 -13.97
C LEU A 683 1.13 -25.30 -12.57
N VAL A 684 2.35 -25.51 -12.11
CA VAL A 684 2.77 -25.22 -10.73
C VAL A 684 3.05 -23.73 -10.50
N MET A 685 2.59 -23.22 -9.36
CA MET A 685 2.77 -21.83 -8.93
C MET A 685 4.23 -21.48 -8.67
N GLY A 686 5.05 -22.47 -8.30
CA GLY A 686 6.47 -22.30 -8.01
C GLY A 686 7.28 -21.73 -9.18
N ASN A 687 6.77 -21.83 -10.41
CA ASN A 687 7.38 -21.25 -11.61
C ASN A 687 7.00 -19.77 -11.84
N PHE A 688 5.92 -19.28 -11.23
CA PHE A 688 5.51 -17.88 -11.36
C PHE A 688 6.31 -16.96 -10.45
N SER A 689 6.23 -15.66 -10.73
CA SER A 689 6.70 -14.63 -9.80
C SER A 689 5.81 -14.63 -8.54
N ALA A 690 6.40 -14.39 -7.38
CA ALA A 690 5.78 -14.66 -6.08
C ALA A 690 4.47 -13.93 -5.75
N ASN A 691 4.14 -12.84 -6.46
CA ASN A 691 2.92 -12.05 -6.22
C ASN A 691 1.87 -12.25 -7.32
N VAL A 692 1.99 -13.31 -8.12
CA VAL A 692 1.05 -13.61 -9.20
C VAL A 692 -0.09 -14.46 -8.67
N THR A 693 -1.33 -14.02 -8.90
CA THR A 693 -2.53 -14.85 -8.79
C THR A 693 -3.05 -15.13 -10.19
N PRO A 694 -2.87 -16.35 -10.75
CA PRO A 694 -3.13 -16.62 -12.17
C PRO A 694 -4.53 -16.28 -12.62
N PHE A 695 -5.54 -16.61 -11.81
CA PHE A 695 -6.94 -16.31 -12.08
C PHE A 695 -7.21 -14.81 -12.31
N SER A 696 -6.56 -13.94 -11.54
CA SER A 696 -6.76 -12.49 -11.62
C SER A 696 -5.79 -11.78 -12.56
N GLN A 697 -4.62 -12.38 -12.86
CA GLN A 697 -3.51 -11.67 -13.49
C GLN A 697 -2.89 -12.37 -14.72
N VAL A 698 -3.16 -13.66 -14.94
CA VAL A 698 -2.64 -14.45 -16.06
C VAL A 698 -3.77 -14.78 -17.04
N ILE A 699 -4.74 -15.60 -16.62
CA ILE A 699 -5.87 -16.05 -17.45
C ILE A 699 -6.64 -14.91 -18.13
N PRO A 700 -6.92 -13.76 -17.47
CA PRO A 700 -7.60 -12.64 -18.12
C PRO A 700 -6.85 -12.11 -19.35
N ARG A 701 -5.56 -12.39 -19.48
CA ARG A 701 -4.73 -12.00 -20.63
C ARG A 701 -4.54 -13.06 -21.68
N ASP A 702 -4.68 -14.33 -21.32
CA ASP A 702 -4.49 -15.44 -22.24
C ASP A 702 -5.58 -15.47 -23.30
N THR A 703 -5.21 -15.72 -24.57
CA THR A 703 -6.19 -15.85 -25.66
C THR A 703 -6.87 -17.22 -25.63
N LYS A 704 -6.10 -18.25 -25.26
CA LYS A 704 -6.57 -19.62 -25.03
C LYS A 704 -6.07 -20.09 -23.66
N VAL A 705 -6.87 -20.87 -22.96
CA VAL A 705 -6.51 -21.42 -21.65
C VAL A 705 -6.54 -22.94 -21.72
N ALA A 706 -5.46 -23.59 -21.33
CA ALA A 706 -5.43 -25.04 -21.13
C ALA A 706 -6.11 -25.38 -19.81
N SER A 707 -7.13 -26.24 -19.82
CA SER A 707 -7.78 -26.70 -18.60
C SER A 707 -8.38 -28.10 -18.75
N PHE A 708 -8.34 -28.89 -17.67
CA PHE A 708 -8.77 -30.28 -17.63
C PHE A 708 -10.26 -30.47 -17.97
N ASN A 709 -11.10 -29.47 -17.68
CA ASN A 709 -12.53 -29.50 -18.00
C ASN A 709 -12.78 -29.68 -19.51
N GLN A 710 -11.84 -29.26 -20.35
CA GLN A 710 -11.93 -29.36 -21.80
C GLN A 710 -11.87 -30.79 -22.32
N ASN A 711 -11.56 -31.79 -21.49
CA ASN A 711 -11.63 -33.20 -21.87
C ASN A 711 -13.05 -33.78 -21.88
N PHE A 712 -14.02 -33.01 -21.40
CA PHE A 712 -15.39 -33.46 -21.19
C PHE A 712 -16.34 -32.74 -22.17
N PRO A 713 -17.47 -33.37 -22.53
CA PRO A 713 -18.47 -32.74 -23.40
C PRO A 713 -19.30 -31.67 -22.68
N TYR A 714 -19.25 -31.64 -21.34
CA TYR A 714 -19.92 -30.65 -20.51
C TYR A 714 -19.13 -30.42 -19.21
N SER A 715 -19.09 -29.19 -18.73
CA SER A 715 -18.46 -28.84 -17.46
C SER A 715 -19.24 -27.81 -16.65
N ALA A 716 -19.24 -27.98 -15.34
CA ALA A 716 -19.89 -27.09 -14.41
C ALA A 716 -18.95 -26.69 -13.26
N ALA A 717 -19.12 -25.49 -12.73
CA ALA A 717 -18.51 -25.05 -11.49
C ALA A 717 -19.60 -24.72 -10.45
N ILE A 718 -19.33 -25.05 -9.19
CA ILE A 718 -20.25 -24.83 -8.08
C ILE A 718 -19.46 -24.23 -6.92
N HIS A 719 -19.84 -23.02 -6.51
CA HIS A 719 -19.27 -22.36 -5.34
C HIS A 719 -20.40 -21.69 -4.55
N PRO A 720 -20.87 -22.26 -3.41
CA PRO A 720 -22.00 -21.75 -2.65
C PRO A 720 -21.62 -20.51 -1.81
N TYR A 721 -20.99 -19.54 -2.46
CA TYR A 721 -20.58 -18.27 -1.89
C TYR A 721 -20.58 -17.17 -2.97
N ASN A 722 -19.97 -16.01 -2.70
CA ASN A 722 -19.78 -14.98 -3.70
C ASN A 722 -18.84 -15.45 -4.81
N GLY A 723 -19.40 -15.70 -6.00
CA GLY A 723 -18.65 -16.20 -7.14
C GLY A 723 -17.72 -15.20 -7.82
N THR A 724 -17.71 -13.91 -7.46
CA THR A 724 -16.80 -12.93 -8.09
C THR A 724 -15.38 -12.99 -7.53
N PHE A 725 -15.15 -13.73 -6.44
CA PHE A 725 -13.82 -13.87 -5.86
C PHE A 725 -12.87 -14.53 -6.86
N TYR A 726 -11.63 -14.05 -6.88
CA TYR A 726 -10.59 -14.42 -7.83
C TYR A 726 -10.99 -14.28 -9.29
N ASN A 727 -11.97 -13.43 -9.62
CA ASN A 727 -12.43 -13.27 -11.00
C ASN A 727 -12.92 -14.56 -11.67
N ARG A 728 -13.42 -15.52 -10.87
CA ARG A 728 -13.95 -16.80 -11.36
C ARG A 728 -14.94 -16.70 -12.52
N PRO A 729 -15.86 -15.72 -12.61
CA PRO A 729 -16.80 -15.66 -13.72
C PRO A 729 -16.08 -15.46 -15.07
N GLN A 730 -15.06 -14.60 -15.12
CA GLN A 730 -14.26 -14.41 -16.33
C GLN A 730 -13.34 -15.60 -16.58
N VAL A 731 -12.70 -16.14 -15.52
CA VAL A 731 -11.79 -17.28 -15.61
C VAL A 731 -12.49 -18.53 -16.14
N TYR A 732 -13.60 -18.92 -15.53
CA TYR A 732 -14.39 -20.08 -15.94
C TYR A 732 -14.94 -19.93 -17.35
N ASN A 733 -15.38 -18.72 -17.74
CA ASN A 733 -15.76 -18.46 -19.12
C ASN A 733 -14.58 -18.68 -20.09
N LYS A 734 -13.36 -18.24 -19.75
CA LYS A 734 -12.17 -18.45 -20.60
C LYS A 734 -11.67 -19.90 -20.62
N MET A 735 -11.85 -20.64 -19.53
CA MET A 735 -11.57 -22.08 -19.48
C MET A 735 -12.60 -22.90 -20.28
N GLY A 736 -13.77 -22.32 -20.57
CA GLY A 736 -14.86 -22.97 -21.29
C GLY A 736 -15.78 -23.79 -20.37
N ILE A 737 -15.99 -23.34 -19.13
CA ILE A 737 -16.98 -23.93 -18.22
C ILE A 737 -18.38 -23.48 -18.63
N ASP A 738 -19.27 -24.45 -18.90
CA ASP A 738 -20.60 -24.20 -19.46
C ASP A 738 -21.56 -23.55 -18.45
N LYS A 739 -21.44 -23.93 -17.18
CA LYS A 739 -22.35 -23.52 -16.11
C LYS A 739 -21.58 -23.19 -14.83
N TYR A 740 -21.83 -22.00 -14.26
CA TYR A 740 -21.27 -21.61 -12.96
C TYR A 740 -22.36 -21.21 -11.95
N SER A 741 -22.58 -22.05 -10.95
CA SER A 741 -23.55 -21.81 -9.88
C SER A 741 -22.89 -21.15 -8.66
N TYR A 742 -23.38 -19.98 -8.26
CA TYR A 742 -22.93 -19.24 -7.07
C TYR A 742 -24.02 -18.29 -6.55
N LEU A 743 -23.82 -17.67 -5.38
CA LEU A 743 -24.81 -16.77 -4.79
C LEU A 743 -25.03 -15.52 -5.65
N GLY A 744 -26.27 -15.33 -6.11
CA GLY A 744 -26.65 -14.21 -6.98
C GLY A 744 -26.37 -14.44 -8.47
N SER A 745 -25.97 -15.65 -8.88
CA SER A 745 -25.80 -15.98 -10.30
C SER A 745 -27.12 -16.37 -10.97
N LYS A 746 -27.13 -16.44 -12.31
CA LYS A 746 -28.27 -16.99 -13.09
C LYS A 746 -28.57 -18.47 -12.80
N TYR A 747 -27.64 -19.17 -12.16
CA TYR A 747 -27.78 -20.57 -11.74
C TYR A 747 -27.77 -20.62 -10.20
N PRO A 748 -28.93 -20.43 -9.55
CA PRO A 748 -28.98 -20.22 -8.12
C PRO A 748 -28.53 -21.46 -7.33
N ILE A 749 -27.89 -21.21 -6.18
CA ILE A 749 -27.59 -22.24 -5.19
C ILE A 749 -28.88 -22.65 -4.50
N THR A 750 -29.21 -23.94 -4.56
CA THR A 750 -30.40 -24.53 -3.92
C THR A 750 -30.05 -25.20 -2.60
N ASN A 751 -31.05 -25.61 -1.80
CA ASN A 751 -30.86 -26.33 -0.54
C ASN A 751 -29.90 -25.62 0.44
N GLN A 752 -30.00 -24.28 0.51
CA GLN A 752 -29.11 -23.45 1.31
C GLN A 752 -29.31 -23.73 2.80
N SER A 753 -28.25 -24.19 3.46
CA SER A 753 -28.23 -24.41 4.91
C SER A 753 -26.91 -23.94 5.51
N LYS A 754 -26.95 -23.46 6.75
CA LYS A 754 -25.78 -23.12 7.56
C LYS A 754 -25.71 -24.02 8.78
N ILE A 755 -24.52 -24.17 9.35
CA ILE A 755 -24.33 -24.92 10.60
C ILE A 755 -24.37 -23.92 11.76
N GLN A 756 -25.41 -24.04 12.58
CA GLN A 756 -25.60 -23.20 13.77
C GLN A 756 -25.45 -21.70 13.44
N LYS A 757 -24.51 -20.99 14.07
CA LYS A 757 -24.29 -19.54 13.89
C LYS A 757 -23.21 -19.23 12.85
N SER A 758 -22.66 -20.23 12.15
CA SER A 758 -21.67 -20.00 11.09
C SER A 758 -22.25 -19.08 9.99
N PRO A 759 -21.48 -18.10 9.49
CA PRO A 759 -21.96 -17.19 8.45
C PRO A 759 -22.02 -17.84 7.06
N TYR A 760 -21.31 -18.96 6.85
CA TYR A 760 -21.13 -19.60 5.55
C TYR A 760 -22.15 -20.72 5.30
N LEU A 761 -22.44 -20.98 4.02
CA LEU A 761 -23.23 -22.15 3.63
C LEU A 761 -22.41 -23.42 3.86
N SER A 762 -23.11 -24.47 4.31
CA SER A 762 -22.52 -25.75 4.70
C SER A 762 -22.02 -26.56 3.50
N ASP A 763 -21.10 -27.50 3.73
CA ASP A 763 -20.64 -28.45 2.73
C ASP A 763 -21.78 -29.37 2.26
N ASN A 764 -22.78 -29.64 3.11
CA ASN A 764 -24.02 -30.32 2.69
C ASN A 764 -24.73 -29.55 1.56
N THR A 765 -24.72 -28.22 1.60
CA THR A 765 -25.26 -27.37 0.51
C THR A 765 -24.45 -27.57 -0.76
N ALA A 766 -23.11 -27.57 -0.66
CA ALA A 766 -22.22 -27.79 -1.80
C ALA A 766 -22.47 -29.16 -2.46
N TYR A 767 -22.48 -30.23 -1.66
CA TYR A 767 -22.69 -31.61 -2.13
C TYR A 767 -24.10 -31.84 -2.68
N ALA A 768 -25.15 -31.24 -2.11
CA ALA A 768 -26.49 -31.33 -2.66
C ALA A 768 -26.58 -30.71 -4.06
N ASN A 769 -25.97 -29.54 -4.28
CA ASN A 769 -25.93 -28.92 -5.60
C ASN A 769 -25.05 -29.72 -6.59
N ALA A 770 -23.98 -30.36 -6.11
CA ALA A 770 -23.18 -31.28 -6.92
C ALA A 770 -23.99 -32.50 -7.35
N LEU A 771 -24.74 -33.15 -6.45
CA LEU A 771 -25.65 -34.25 -6.78
C LEU A 771 -26.70 -33.84 -7.81
N ASN A 772 -27.31 -32.66 -7.65
CA ASN A 772 -28.26 -32.11 -8.62
C ASN A 772 -27.60 -31.95 -10.00
N GLN A 773 -26.36 -31.45 -10.06
CA GLN A 773 -25.62 -31.30 -11.31
C GLN A 773 -25.24 -32.65 -11.93
N ILE A 774 -24.79 -33.62 -11.13
CA ILE A 774 -24.48 -34.97 -11.58
C ILE A 774 -25.70 -35.61 -12.24
N ASN A 775 -26.88 -35.50 -11.61
CA ASN A 775 -28.12 -36.10 -12.09
C ASN A 775 -28.74 -35.36 -13.30
N ALA A 776 -28.43 -34.07 -13.48
CA ALA A 776 -28.93 -33.28 -14.60
C ALA A 776 -28.32 -33.65 -15.97
N LYS A 777 -27.28 -34.50 -16.01
CA LYS A 777 -26.61 -34.92 -17.25
C LYS A 777 -26.37 -36.43 -17.24
N GLN A 778 -26.75 -37.12 -18.31
CA GLN A 778 -26.44 -38.55 -18.47
C GLN A 778 -25.05 -38.79 -19.08
N SER A 779 -24.57 -37.86 -19.92
CA SER A 779 -23.22 -37.89 -20.48
C SER A 779 -22.13 -37.69 -19.42
N GLY A 780 -20.88 -37.99 -19.79
CA GLY A 780 -19.72 -37.60 -18.99
C GLY A 780 -19.67 -36.08 -18.79
N GLN A 781 -19.12 -35.66 -17.66
CA GLN A 781 -19.03 -34.24 -17.30
C GLN A 781 -17.89 -33.99 -16.30
N PHE A 782 -17.38 -32.77 -16.30
CA PHE A 782 -16.50 -32.28 -15.25
C PHE A 782 -17.24 -31.36 -14.28
N ILE A 783 -16.97 -31.49 -12.99
CA ILE A 783 -17.53 -30.61 -11.95
C ILE A 783 -16.38 -30.05 -11.09
N GLU A 784 -16.17 -28.75 -11.15
CA GLU A 784 -15.36 -28.02 -10.18
C GLU A 784 -16.25 -27.65 -8.99
N LEU A 785 -15.95 -28.19 -7.80
CA LEU A 785 -16.71 -27.97 -6.58
C LEU A 785 -15.82 -27.29 -5.54
N VAL A 786 -16.13 -26.03 -5.21
CA VAL A 786 -15.34 -25.22 -4.27
C VAL A 786 -16.18 -24.90 -3.05
N THR A 787 -15.86 -25.48 -1.90
CA THR A 787 -16.61 -25.26 -0.66
C THR A 787 -16.22 -23.96 0.05
N MET A 788 -16.90 -23.62 1.16
CA MET A 788 -16.66 -22.38 1.93
C MET A 788 -16.84 -22.56 3.45
N GLN A 789 -17.40 -23.67 3.91
CA GLN A 789 -17.84 -23.86 5.30
C GLN A 789 -16.73 -23.60 6.34
N ASN A 790 -15.52 -24.04 6.04
CA ASN A 790 -14.37 -23.98 6.96
C ASN A 790 -13.46 -22.77 6.69
N HIS A 791 -13.93 -21.76 5.97
CA HIS A 791 -13.17 -20.52 5.77
C HIS A 791 -13.09 -19.70 7.07
N MET A 792 -12.00 -18.97 7.26
CA MET A 792 -11.83 -18.03 8.38
C MET A 792 -12.88 -16.88 8.36
N PRO A 793 -13.16 -16.21 9.50
CA PRO A 793 -12.60 -16.43 10.83
C PRO A 793 -13.21 -17.67 11.53
N TYR A 794 -12.59 -18.10 12.62
CA TYR A 794 -13.01 -19.25 13.42
C TYR A 794 -13.51 -18.80 14.79
N ASP A 795 -14.56 -17.98 14.81
CA ASP A 795 -15.05 -17.41 16.07
C ASP A 795 -15.76 -18.48 16.91
N SER A 796 -15.44 -18.58 18.21
CA SER A 796 -15.98 -19.62 19.11
C SER A 796 -17.50 -19.62 19.25
N TYR A 797 -18.15 -18.48 19.02
CA TYR A 797 -19.61 -18.37 19.08
C TYR A 797 -20.31 -19.00 17.86
N TYR A 798 -19.60 -19.36 16.79
CA TYR A 798 -20.20 -20.03 15.62
C TYR A 798 -20.85 -21.33 16.00
N TYR A 799 -20.22 -22.06 16.92
CA TYR A 799 -20.67 -23.37 17.35
C TYR A 799 -20.93 -23.44 18.85
N PRO A 800 -22.13 -23.04 19.32
CA PRO A 800 -22.54 -23.27 20.70
C PRO A 800 -22.40 -24.76 21.06
N ASN A 801 -21.85 -25.05 22.24
CA ASN A 801 -21.59 -26.42 22.73
C ASN A 801 -20.63 -27.23 21.84
N ASN A 802 -19.61 -26.57 21.26
CA ASN A 802 -18.57 -27.25 20.49
C ASN A 802 -17.89 -28.37 21.35
N PRO A 803 -17.95 -29.64 20.92
CA PRO A 803 -17.43 -30.77 21.69
C PRO A 803 -15.91 -30.78 21.85
N TYR A 804 -15.18 -29.99 21.05
CA TYR A 804 -13.72 -29.82 21.12
C TYR A 804 -13.30 -28.63 21.98
N GLN A 805 -14.24 -27.81 22.44
CA GLN A 805 -13.96 -26.66 23.29
C GLN A 805 -13.26 -27.11 24.58
N GLY A 806 -12.10 -26.51 24.88
CA GLY A 806 -11.27 -26.90 26.02
C GLY A 806 -10.59 -28.28 25.92
N LYS A 807 -10.67 -28.98 24.77
CA LYS A 807 -10.06 -30.31 24.56
C LYS A 807 -8.92 -30.31 23.55
N VAL A 808 -8.58 -29.15 22.99
CA VAL A 808 -7.41 -28.99 22.12
C VAL A 808 -6.28 -28.37 22.93
N THR A 809 -5.10 -28.98 22.89
CA THR A 809 -3.94 -28.56 23.69
C THR A 809 -2.69 -28.58 22.85
N GLY A 810 -1.70 -27.76 23.18
CA GLY A 810 -0.42 -27.74 22.50
C GLY A 810 0.36 -26.45 22.69
N ALA A 811 1.66 -26.48 22.38
CA ALA A 811 2.53 -25.31 22.54
C ALA A 811 2.08 -24.12 21.67
N ALA A 812 1.46 -24.39 20.50
CA ALA A 812 0.92 -23.38 19.60
C ALA A 812 -0.45 -22.83 20.02
N LEU A 813 -1.11 -23.45 21.01
CA LEU A 813 -2.48 -23.15 21.45
C LEU A 813 -2.52 -22.58 22.88
N LYS A 814 -1.42 -21.99 23.37
CA LYS A 814 -1.36 -21.45 24.75
C LYS A 814 -2.27 -20.23 24.96
N GLU A 815 -2.51 -19.45 23.91
CA GLU A 815 -3.42 -18.31 23.97
C GLU A 815 -4.86 -18.82 23.81
N GLN A 816 -5.75 -18.43 24.73
CA GLN A 816 -7.13 -18.92 24.75
C GLN A 816 -7.87 -18.61 23.44
N SER A 817 -7.66 -17.42 22.86
CA SER A 817 -8.26 -17.02 21.58
C SER A 817 -7.89 -17.98 20.43
N ILE A 818 -6.64 -18.45 20.41
CA ILE A 818 -6.11 -19.39 19.41
C ILE A 818 -6.65 -20.79 19.68
N ALA A 819 -6.68 -21.23 20.94
CA ALA A 819 -7.25 -22.52 21.32
C ALA A 819 -8.74 -22.62 20.95
N ASP A 820 -9.50 -21.56 21.21
CA ASP A 820 -10.92 -21.42 20.87
C ASP A 820 -11.14 -21.46 19.35
N ALA A 821 -10.32 -20.71 18.60
CA ALA A 821 -10.34 -20.73 17.14
C ALA A 821 -10.00 -22.13 16.58
N PHE A 822 -9.02 -22.81 17.16
CA PHE A 822 -8.61 -24.15 16.76
C PHE A 822 -9.69 -25.20 17.08
N ALA A 823 -10.35 -25.10 18.22
CA ALA A 823 -11.49 -25.95 18.57
C ALA A 823 -12.66 -25.75 17.59
N THR A 824 -12.93 -24.51 17.22
CA THR A 824 -13.96 -24.14 16.22
C THR A 824 -13.65 -24.73 14.86
N PHE A 825 -12.40 -24.59 14.41
CA PHE A 825 -11.90 -25.24 13.20
C PHE A 825 -12.04 -26.78 13.26
N THR A 826 -11.65 -27.40 14.37
CA THR A 826 -11.72 -28.86 14.57
C THR A 826 -13.16 -29.37 14.47
N TYR A 827 -14.15 -28.61 14.98
CA TYR A 827 -15.55 -28.95 14.81
C TYR A 827 -16.03 -28.78 13.36
N GLY A 828 -15.59 -27.74 12.65
CA GLY A 828 -15.85 -27.58 11.22
C GLY A 828 -15.39 -28.79 10.40
N ILE A 829 -14.18 -29.30 10.68
CA ILE A 829 -13.64 -30.53 10.06
C ILE A 829 -14.56 -31.74 10.31
N SER A 830 -15.09 -31.91 11.52
CA SER A 830 -16.00 -33.02 11.82
C SER A 830 -17.36 -32.91 11.14
N GLN A 831 -17.81 -31.70 10.86
CA GLN A 831 -19.00 -31.48 10.04
C GLN A 831 -18.75 -31.82 8.57
N THR A 832 -17.59 -31.48 8.02
CA THR A 832 -17.18 -31.85 6.66
C THR A 832 -17.05 -33.37 6.52
N ASP A 833 -16.45 -34.07 7.48
CA ASP A 833 -16.32 -35.53 7.47
C ASP A 833 -17.69 -36.22 7.33
N GLN A 834 -18.67 -35.79 8.12
CA GLN A 834 -20.05 -36.31 8.05
C GLN A 834 -20.74 -35.97 6.73
N ALA A 835 -20.49 -34.79 6.17
CA ALA A 835 -21.04 -34.37 4.88
C ALA A 835 -20.46 -35.21 3.74
N VAL A 836 -19.15 -35.49 3.75
CA VAL A 836 -18.48 -36.38 2.79
C VAL A 836 -19.03 -37.80 2.89
N ALA A 837 -19.21 -38.35 4.10
CA ALA A 837 -19.79 -39.68 4.28
C ALA A 837 -21.19 -39.81 3.63
N LYS A 838 -22.04 -38.80 3.80
CA LYS A 838 -23.36 -38.74 3.16
C LYS A 838 -23.24 -38.61 1.63
N PHE A 839 -22.31 -37.78 1.16
CA PHE A 839 -22.10 -37.56 -0.27
C PHE A 839 -21.62 -38.84 -0.96
N ILE A 840 -20.60 -39.51 -0.43
CA ILE A 840 -20.10 -40.78 -0.98
C ILE A 840 -21.21 -41.85 -0.99
N LYS A 841 -21.99 -41.97 0.10
CA LYS A 841 -23.14 -42.88 0.15
C LYS A 841 -24.16 -42.60 -0.96
N ALA A 842 -24.42 -41.33 -1.27
CA ALA A 842 -25.30 -40.95 -2.37
C ALA A 842 -24.69 -41.25 -3.75
N LEU A 843 -23.38 -41.02 -3.94
CA LEU A 843 -22.68 -41.35 -5.18
C LEU A 843 -22.71 -42.84 -5.50
N ASP A 844 -22.65 -43.69 -4.48
CA ASP A 844 -22.74 -45.15 -4.63
C ASP A 844 -24.10 -45.67 -5.09
N GLN A 845 -25.14 -44.84 -4.99
CA GLN A 845 -26.48 -45.16 -5.51
C GLN A 845 -26.61 -44.80 -7.00
N ILE A 846 -25.71 -43.97 -7.55
CA ILE A 846 -25.74 -43.50 -8.93
C ILE A 846 -25.23 -44.60 -9.87
N LYS A 847 -26.02 -44.92 -10.90
CA LYS A 847 -25.75 -46.02 -11.87
C LYS A 847 -24.84 -45.62 -13.03
N LYS A 848 -24.00 -44.60 -12.86
CA LYS A 848 -22.97 -44.19 -13.83
C LYS A 848 -21.65 -43.90 -13.11
N PRO A 849 -20.49 -44.02 -13.81
CA PRO A 849 -19.19 -43.78 -13.20
C PRO A 849 -19.03 -42.33 -12.72
N VAL A 850 -18.76 -42.17 -11.42
CA VAL A 850 -18.43 -40.88 -10.80
C VAL A 850 -17.14 -41.04 -10.01
N THR A 851 -16.18 -40.14 -10.25
CA THR A 851 -14.90 -40.10 -9.53
C THR A 851 -14.71 -38.71 -8.91
N VAL A 852 -14.35 -38.69 -7.63
CA VAL A 852 -14.12 -37.47 -6.84
C VAL A 852 -12.65 -37.40 -6.47
N VAL A 853 -11.99 -36.32 -6.87
CA VAL A 853 -10.70 -35.88 -6.33
C VAL A 853 -11.02 -34.88 -5.22
N PHE A 854 -11.01 -35.34 -3.98
CA PHE A 854 -11.18 -34.48 -2.81
C PHE A 854 -9.81 -34.01 -2.35
N TYR A 855 -9.66 -32.72 -2.08
CA TYR A 855 -8.44 -32.16 -1.52
C TYR A 855 -8.72 -30.94 -0.65
N GLY A 856 -7.97 -30.79 0.43
CA GLY A 856 -7.90 -29.53 1.16
C GLY A 856 -6.97 -28.55 0.44
N ASP A 857 -7.37 -27.30 0.24
CA ASP A 857 -6.55 -26.33 -0.49
C ASP A 857 -5.34 -25.85 0.32
N HIS A 858 -5.52 -25.46 1.58
CA HIS A 858 -4.42 -25.03 2.46
C HIS A 858 -4.72 -25.28 3.94
N PHE A 859 -3.68 -25.14 4.79
CA PHE A 859 -3.88 -25.07 6.24
C PHE A 859 -4.59 -23.76 6.64
N PRO A 860 -5.40 -23.74 7.71
CA PRO A 860 -6.02 -22.52 8.22
C PRO A 860 -5.00 -21.61 8.90
N GLY A 861 -5.15 -20.30 8.74
CA GLY A 861 -4.27 -19.28 9.32
C GLY A 861 -4.49 -19.01 10.80
N ILE A 862 -4.51 -20.05 11.64
CA ILE A 862 -4.86 -19.96 13.08
C ILE A 862 -3.61 -19.82 13.96
N VAL A 863 -2.58 -20.64 13.70
CA VAL A 863 -1.38 -20.69 14.55
C VAL A 863 -0.32 -19.68 14.11
N ASN A 864 0.50 -19.22 15.06
CA ASN A 864 1.57 -18.27 14.78
C ASN A 864 2.63 -18.85 13.80
N ASN A 865 3.09 -18.02 12.86
CA ASN A 865 4.06 -18.38 11.82
C ASN A 865 5.34 -19.05 12.34
N LYS A 866 5.78 -18.78 13.58
CA LYS A 866 6.97 -19.41 14.17
C LYS A 866 6.87 -20.94 14.29
N TYR A 867 5.64 -21.48 14.37
CA TYR A 867 5.41 -22.93 14.42
C TYR A 867 5.44 -23.56 13.01
N LEU A 868 5.24 -22.76 11.96
CA LEU A 868 5.30 -23.21 10.57
C LEU A 868 6.71 -23.56 10.13
N THR A 869 7.68 -22.78 10.60
CA THR A 869 9.10 -22.99 10.28
C THR A 869 9.68 -24.25 10.91
N LEU A 870 9.00 -24.87 11.89
CA LEU A 870 9.48 -26.09 12.54
C LEU A 870 9.36 -27.32 11.64
N ARG A 871 8.31 -27.38 10.82
CA ARG A 871 8.01 -28.50 9.91
C ARG A 871 7.37 -27.96 8.61
N PRO A 872 8.13 -27.23 7.77
CA PRO A 872 7.56 -26.44 6.69
C PRO A 872 6.77 -27.28 5.67
N VAL A 873 7.31 -28.43 5.24
CA VAL A 873 6.63 -29.32 4.29
C VAL A 873 5.32 -29.85 4.87
N ARG A 874 5.36 -30.42 6.08
CA ARG A 874 4.16 -30.94 6.77
C ARG A 874 3.09 -29.87 6.99
N MET A 875 3.48 -28.64 7.29
CA MET A 875 2.55 -27.52 7.52
C MET A 875 1.84 -27.00 6.27
N HIS A 876 2.09 -27.63 5.12
CA HIS A 876 1.39 -27.36 3.88
C HIS A 876 0.94 -28.66 3.19
N ALA A 877 0.96 -29.77 3.91
CA ALA A 877 0.58 -31.09 3.43
C ALA A 877 -0.89 -31.39 3.83
N THR A 878 -1.85 -30.91 3.05
CA THR A 878 -3.29 -31.11 3.31
C THR A 878 -3.74 -32.51 2.90
N THR A 879 -4.91 -32.96 3.35
CA THR A 879 -5.42 -34.30 3.00
C THR A 879 -6.01 -34.32 1.60
N PHE A 880 -5.74 -35.38 0.84
CA PHE A 880 -6.46 -35.68 -0.40
C PHE A 880 -6.83 -37.17 -0.54
N PHE A 881 -7.83 -37.44 -1.38
CA PHE A 881 -8.14 -38.78 -1.89
C PHE A 881 -8.79 -38.72 -3.27
N ILE A 882 -8.68 -39.81 -4.02
CA ILE A 882 -9.39 -40.03 -5.29
C ILE A 882 -10.29 -41.24 -5.11
N TYR A 883 -11.60 -41.02 -5.05
CA TYR A 883 -12.60 -42.07 -4.87
C TYR A 883 -13.43 -42.23 -6.13
N SER A 884 -13.65 -43.48 -6.55
CA SER A 884 -14.57 -43.83 -7.63
C SER A 884 -15.76 -44.59 -7.07
N ASN A 885 -17.00 -44.24 -7.45
CA ASN A 885 -18.21 -44.91 -6.95
C ASN A 885 -18.32 -46.37 -7.45
N LYS A 886 -19.24 -47.14 -6.88
CA LYS A 886 -19.48 -48.56 -7.23
C LYS A 886 -19.77 -48.83 -8.72
N ALA A 887 -20.27 -47.85 -9.46
CA ALA A 887 -20.53 -48.00 -10.90
C ALA A 887 -19.25 -47.86 -11.77
N SER A 888 -18.16 -47.35 -11.21
CA SER A 888 -16.88 -47.18 -11.91
C SER A 888 -16.03 -48.44 -11.84
N LYS A 889 -15.36 -48.78 -12.95
CA LYS A 889 -14.37 -49.86 -13.00
C LYS A 889 -13.16 -49.60 -12.08
N ALA A 890 -12.94 -48.33 -11.71
CA ALA A 890 -11.84 -47.91 -10.84
C ALA A 890 -12.22 -47.91 -9.34
N HIS A 891 -13.40 -48.41 -8.94
CA HIS A 891 -13.87 -48.38 -7.54
C HIS A 891 -12.83 -48.91 -6.54
N ASN A 892 -12.18 -50.03 -6.88
CA ASN A 892 -11.17 -50.69 -6.04
C ASN A 892 -9.73 -50.28 -6.38
N THR A 893 -9.53 -49.19 -7.13
CA THR A 893 -8.20 -48.75 -7.53
C THR A 893 -7.53 -47.98 -6.40
N LYS A 894 -6.30 -48.41 -6.04
CA LYS A 894 -5.40 -47.71 -5.13
C LYS A 894 -4.00 -47.62 -5.74
N LEU A 895 -3.58 -46.41 -6.09
CA LEU A 895 -2.26 -46.16 -6.63
C LEU A 895 -1.19 -46.23 -5.53
N LYS A 896 0.03 -46.62 -5.91
CA LYS A 896 1.22 -46.58 -5.03
C LYS A 896 1.92 -45.22 -5.15
N ASN A 897 2.76 -44.90 -4.16
CA ASN A 897 3.59 -43.69 -4.10
C ASN A 897 2.78 -42.39 -4.12
N THR A 898 1.68 -42.35 -3.36
CA THR A 898 0.81 -41.17 -3.25
C THR A 898 0.82 -40.54 -1.86
N ASN A 899 1.82 -40.86 -1.04
CA ASN A 899 1.95 -40.33 0.33
C ASN A 899 2.03 -38.81 0.32
N TYR A 900 2.80 -38.23 -0.60
CA TYR A 900 2.84 -36.80 -0.89
C TYR A 900 2.68 -36.61 -2.40
N VAL A 901 1.92 -35.59 -2.80
CA VAL A 901 1.73 -35.18 -4.19
C VAL A 901 1.65 -33.66 -4.29
N GLY A 902 1.94 -33.07 -5.45
CA GLY A 902 1.71 -31.66 -5.73
C GLY A 902 0.25 -31.43 -6.16
N THR A 903 -0.23 -30.19 -6.04
CA THR A 903 -1.58 -29.86 -6.55
C THR A 903 -1.63 -29.97 -8.08
N ASN A 904 -0.53 -29.67 -8.75
CA ASN A 904 -0.35 -29.83 -10.20
C ASN A 904 -0.40 -31.30 -10.68
N ASP A 905 -0.34 -32.28 -9.78
CA ASP A 905 -0.28 -33.71 -10.11
C ASP A 905 -1.69 -34.35 -10.19
N PHE A 906 -2.77 -33.63 -9.85
CA PHE A 906 -4.11 -34.23 -9.84
C PHE A 906 -4.62 -34.69 -11.20
N ILE A 907 -4.29 -33.98 -12.29
CA ILE A 907 -4.64 -34.40 -13.65
C ILE A 907 -4.01 -35.75 -13.99
N PRO A 908 -2.67 -35.93 -13.94
CA PRO A 908 -2.07 -37.23 -14.22
C PRO A 908 -2.51 -38.32 -13.24
N LEU A 909 -2.71 -38.00 -11.96
CA LEU A 909 -3.18 -38.96 -10.95
C LEU A 909 -4.60 -39.47 -11.22
N VAL A 910 -5.56 -38.60 -11.54
CA VAL A 910 -6.94 -39.03 -11.83
C VAL A 910 -7.01 -39.83 -13.13
N LEU A 911 -6.25 -39.42 -14.16
CA LEU A 911 -6.15 -40.17 -15.41
C LEU A 911 -5.54 -41.56 -15.17
N LYS A 912 -4.52 -41.66 -14.31
CA LYS A 912 -3.91 -42.95 -13.90
C LYS A 912 -4.86 -43.82 -13.09
N HIS A 913 -5.57 -43.24 -12.11
CA HIS A 913 -6.56 -43.96 -11.30
C HIS A 913 -7.68 -44.54 -12.16
N LEU A 914 -8.15 -43.81 -13.18
CA LEU A 914 -9.21 -44.25 -14.09
C LEU A 914 -8.74 -45.19 -15.21
N ASN A 915 -7.43 -45.44 -15.33
CA ASN A 915 -6.82 -46.05 -16.51
C ASN A 915 -7.21 -45.32 -17.83
N ALA A 916 -7.33 -44.00 -17.77
CA ALA A 916 -7.79 -43.16 -18.86
C ALA A 916 -6.68 -42.78 -19.84
N GLN A 917 -7.07 -42.62 -21.11
CA GLN A 917 -6.21 -42.12 -22.18
C GLN A 917 -5.77 -40.69 -21.91
N VAL A 918 -4.62 -40.31 -22.49
CA VAL A 918 -3.97 -39.01 -22.31
C VAL A 918 -3.73 -38.31 -23.64
N SER A 919 -3.85 -36.99 -23.65
CA SER A 919 -3.34 -36.10 -24.70
C SER A 919 -1.80 -35.96 -24.61
N PRO A 920 -1.15 -35.37 -25.62
CA PRO A 920 0.26 -34.99 -25.53
C PRO A 920 0.59 -34.08 -24.33
N TYR A 921 -0.28 -33.12 -24.01
CA TYR A 921 -0.11 -32.29 -22.82
C TYR A 921 -0.18 -33.11 -21.52
N GLU A 922 -1.17 -33.97 -21.38
CA GLU A 922 -1.32 -34.84 -20.21
C GLU A 922 -0.23 -35.90 -20.11
N ALA A 923 0.37 -36.31 -21.23
CA ALA A 923 1.55 -37.18 -21.25
C ALA A 923 2.79 -36.47 -20.68
N LEU A 924 2.97 -35.17 -20.97
CA LEU A 924 3.98 -34.36 -20.30
C LEU A 924 3.72 -34.29 -18.79
N LEU A 925 2.48 -34.00 -18.38
CA LEU A 925 2.13 -33.94 -16.95
C LEU A 925 2.32 -35.30 -16.26
N THR A 926 2.03 -36.41 -16.95
CA THR A 926 2.24 -37.78 -16.44
C THR A 926 3.72 -38.07 -16.21
N ASP A 927 4.59 -37.66 -17.12
CA ASP A 927 6.03 -37.82 -16.91
C ASP A 927 6.53 -36.88 -15.80
N VAL A 928 5.96 -35.66 -15.67
CA VAL A 928 6.28 -34.72 -14.57
C VAL A 928 5.95 -35.32 -13.20
N ASP A 929 4.73 -35.82 -13.00
CA ASP A 929 4.28 -36.50 -11.78
C ASP A 929 5.14 -37.72 -11.45
N HIS A 930 5.49 -38.52 -12.47
CA HIS A 930 6.20 -39.79 -12.25
C HIS A 930 7.72 -39.63 -12.04
N ASP A 931 8.39 -38.76 -12.81
CA ASP A 931 9.85 -38.71 -12.89
C ASP A 931 10.47 -37.55 -12.10
N LEU A 932 9.74 -36.47 -11.79
CA LEU A 932 10.28 -35.34 -11.02
C LEU A 932 9.97 -35.48 -9.52
N PRO A 933 10.84 -34.96 -8.63
CA PRO A 933 10.44 -34.70 -7.24
C PRO A 933 9.26 -33.72 -7.20
N ILE A 934 8.46 -33.82 -6.16
CA ILE A 934 7.22 -33.06 -6.02
C ILE A 934 7.54 -31.56 -5.98
N MET A 935 6.84 -30.80 -6.83
CA MET A 935 6.96 -29.36 -6.91
C MET A 935 5.85 -28.73 -6.07
N SER A 936 6.21 -28.08 -4.96
CA SER A 936 5.25 -27.30 -4.18
C SER A 936 5.96 -26.36 -3.19
N MET A 937 5.20 -25.57 -2.43
CA MET A 937 5.62 -24.68 -1.35
C MET A 937 6.30 -23.37 -1.75
N PRO A 938 6.14 -22.25 -0.97
CA PRO A 938 6.23 -20.90 -1.53
C PRO A 938 7.52 -20.75 -2.32
N PRO A 939 7.44 -20.17 -3.53
CA PRO A 939 8.53 -20.21 -4.49
C PRO A 939 9.82 -19.76 -3.82
N ASN A 940 10.89 -20.53 -4.00
CA ASN A 940 12.21 -20.16 -3.55
C ASN A 940 12.59 -18.83 -4.19
N GLN A 941 12.75 -17.79 -3.37
CA GLN A 941 13.09 -16.45 -3.83
C GLN A 941 14.58 -16.20 -3.58
N LYS A 942 15.36 -16.15 -4.67
CA LYS A 942 16.75 -15.68 -4.58
C LYS A 942 16.88 -14.33 -5.26
N LYS A 943 17.29 -13.31 -4.51
CA LYS A 943 17.67 -12.02 -5.06
C LYS A 943 19.04 -12.15 -5.72
N ASN A 944 19.17 -11.74 -6.97
CA ASN A 944 20.48 -11.56 -7.57
C ASN A 944 21.13 -10.25 -7.07
N LYS A 945 22.40 -10.00 -7.43
CA LYS A 945 23.13 -8.78 -7.06
C LYS A 945 22.46 -7.48 -7.52
N ALA A 946 21.58 -7.54 -8.53
CA ALA A 946 20.79 -6.41 -9.03
C ALA A 946 19.43 -6.26 -8.33
N GLY A 947 19.14 -7.05 -7.29
CA GLY A 947 17.88 -7.02 -6.54
C GLY A 947 16.70 -7.70 -7.24
N LYS A 948 16.90 -8.30 -8.42
CA LYS A 948 15.85 -9.06 -9.13
C LYS A 948 15.65 -10.40 -8.44
N VAL A 949 14.41 -10.69 -8.06
CA VAL A 949 14.00 -11.97 -7.48
C VAL A 949 13.86 -13.00 -8.59
N LYS A 950 14.65 -14.07 -8.53
CA LYS A 950 14.45 -15.28 -9.34
C LYS A 950 13.58 -16.24 -8.53
N THR A 951 12.49 -16.71 -9.12
CA THR A 951 11.61 -17.72 -8.52
C THR A 951 11.90 -19.11 -9.10
N SER A 952 11.74 -20.11 -8.24
CA SER A 952 11.74 -21.52 -8.61
C SER A 952 10.86 -22.29 -7.64
N PRO A 953 10.26 -23.43 -8.05
CA PRO A 953 9.54 -24.27 -7.11
C PRO A 953 10.45 -24.72 -5.97
N ALA A 954 9.83 -24.94 -4.82
CA ALA A 954 10.42 -25.76 -3.79
C ALA A 954 10.22 -27.24 -4.19
N TRP A 955 11.18 -28.09 -3.79
CA TRP A 955 11.25 -29.48 -4.21
C TRP A 955 11.19 -30.38 -2.99
N VAL A 956 10.27 -31.34 -3.02
CA VAL A 956 10.02 -32.27 -1.92
C VAL A 956 10.18 -33.70 -2.44
N GLY A 957 10.81 -34.55 -1.65
CA GLY A 957 10.93 -35.97 -1.96
C GLY A 957 9.68 -36.75 -1.57
N ASP A 958 9.58 -38.00 -2.03
CA ASP A 958 8.45 -38.88 -1.71
C ASP A 958 8.34 -39.21 -0.20
N ASP A 959 9.41 -38.96 0.55
CA ASP A 959 9.52 -39.07 2.01
C ASP A 959 8.89 -37.88 2.76
N GLY A 960 8.52 -36.80 2.06
CA GLY A 960 8.02 -35.58 2.66
C GLY A 960 9.11 -34.65 3.20
N ASP A 961 10.38 -34.89 2.82
CA ASP A 961 11.51 -34.03 3.17
C ASP A 961 12.01 -33.19 1.98
N TRP A 962 12.82 -32.17 2.28
CA TRP A 962 13.39 -31.30 1.26
C TRP A 962 14.28 -32.07 0.27
N TYR A 963 13.94 -31.99 -1.02
CA TYR A 963 14.74 -32.59 -2.06
C TYR A 963 15.92 -31.70 -2.47
N ASN A 964 17.14 -32.24 -2.42
CA ASN A 964 18.32 -31.54 -2.89
C ASN A 964 18.41 -31.55 -4.42
N VAL A 965 18.08 -30.42 -5.06
CA VAL A 965 18.09 -30.21 -6.52
C VAL A 965 19.40 -30.63 -7.20
N LYS A 966 20.55 -30.63 -6.49
CA LYS A 966 21.83 -31.12 -7.06
C LYS A 966 21.78 -32.61 -7.43
N LYS A 967 20.92 -33.40 -6.78
CA LYS A 967 20.71 -34.83 -7.03
C LYS A 967 19.88 -35.11 -8.30
N MET A 968 19.27 -34.09 -8.93
CA MET A 968 18.49 -34.30 -10.16
C MET A 968 19.36 -34.83 -11.30
N THR A 969 18.90 -35.91 -11.91
CA THR A 969 19.49 -36.51 -13.10
C THR A 969 19.39 -35.57 -14.32
N ALA A 970 20.18 -35.84 -15.36
CA ALA A 970 20.09 -35.09 -16.62
C ALA A 970 18.69 -35.21 -17.25
N LYS A 971 18.07 -36.39 -17.18
CA LYS A 971 16.70 -36.64 -17.68
C LYS A 971 15.67 -35.78 -16.93
N GLN A 972 15.74 -35.73 -15.61
CA GLN A 972 14.86 -34.90 -14.77
C GLN A 972 15.04 -33.41 -15.07
N LYS A 973 16.29 -32.94 -15.19
CA LYS A 973 16.56 -31.54 -15.56
C LYS A 973 15.97 -31.19 -16.93
N GLN A 974 16.07 -32.09 -17.90
CA GLN A 974 15.49 -31.89 -19.23
C GLN A 974 13.96 -31.89 -19.21
N LEU A 975 13.34 -32.82 -18.48
CA LEU A 975 11.89 -32.89 -18.30
C LEU A 975 11.35 -31.61 -17.64
N TYR A 976 11.99 -31.15 -16.56
CA TYR A 976 11.62 -29.89 -15.93
C TYR A 976 11.82 -28.69 -16.87
N ALA A 977 12.86 -28.70 -17.70
CA ALA A 977 13.07 -27.66 -18.71
C ALA A 977 11.95 -27.64 -19.76
N ASP A 978 11.50 -28.80 -20.23
CA ASP A 978 10.38 -28.92 -21.18
C ASP A 978 9.06 -28.45 -20.54
N TYR A 979 8.76 -28.90 -19.31
CA TYR A 979 7.61 -28.44 -18.53
C TYR A 979 7.60 -26.92 -18.32
N ARG A 980 8.73 -26.35 -17.89
CA ARG A 980 8.90 -24.90 -17.69
C ARG A 980 8.78 -24.12 -18.99
N MET A 981 9.18 -24.71 -20.13
CA MET A 981 9.04 -24.12 -21.46
C MET A 981 7.57 -24.03 -21.87
N ILE A 982 6.82 -25.12 -21.71
CA ILE A 982 5.39 -25.18 -22.02
C ILE A 982 4.61 -24.24 -21.10
N GLN A 983 4.86 -24.28 -19.78
CA GLN A 983 4.21 -23.36 -18.84
C GLN A 983 4.47 -21.91 -19.22
N TYR A 984 5.71 -21.53 -19.55
CA TYR A 984 6.01 -20.17 -20.00
C TYR A 984 5.26 -19.83 -21.30
N ASP A 985 5.30 -20.72 -22.30
CA ASP A 985 4.68 -20.49 -23.60
C ASP A 985 3.19 -20.18 -23.50
N ILE A 986 2.46 -20.98 -22.71
CA ILE A 986 1.00 -20.92 -22.64
C ILE A 986 0.47 -19.90 -21.62
N THR A 987 1.35 -19.22 -20.87
CA THR A 987 0.97 -18.21 -19.85
C THR A 987 1.61 -16.82 -20.08
N ALA A 988 2.92 -16.76 -20.30
CA ALA A 988 3.67 -15.51 -20.41
C ALA A 988 4.26 -15.28 -21.82
N GLY A 989 4.20 -16.31 -22.67
CA GLY A 989 4.76 -16.36 -24.00
C GLY A 989 3.76 -16.03 -25.10
N ARG A 990 3.91 -16.70 -26.25
CA ARG A 990 3.13 -16.51 -27.48
C ARG A 990 2.08 -17.60 -27.72
N GLN A 991 1.94 -18.54 -26.78
CA GLN A 991 0.99 -19.66 -26.83
C GLN A 991 1.12 -20.53 -28.11
N TYR A 992 2.34 -20.76 -28.61
CA TYR A 992 2.58 -21.61 -29.78
C TYR A 992 2.00 -23.03 -29.59
N ALA A 993 2.12 -23.59 -28.38
CA ALA A 993 1.61 -24.91 -28.03
C ALA A 993 0.07 -25.03 -28.10
N LEU A 994 -0.66 -23.92 -27.95
CA LEU A 994 -2.13 -23.89 -28.02
C LEU A 994 -2.65 -23.53 -29.42
N GLN A 995 -1.77 -23.28 -30.39
CA GLN A 995 -2.16 -23.12 -31.80
C GLN A 995 -2.38 -24.49 -32.45
N ASP A 996 -1.60 -25.50 -32.09
CA ASP A 996 -1.81 -26.89 -32.47
C ASP A 996 -2.88 -27.55 -31.59
N LYS A 997 -4.05 -27.82 -32.18
CA LYS A 997 -5.15 -28.49 -31.46
C LYS A 997 -4.78 -29.89 -30.99
N ALA A 998 -3.88 -30.60 -31.67
CA ALA A 998 -3.52 -31.98 -31.35
C ALA A 998 -2.83 -32.09 -29.98
N PHE A 999 -2.10 -31.06 -29.55
CA PHE A 999 -1.39 -31.09 -28.27
C PHE A 999 -2.32 -31.21 -27.06
N MET A 1000 -3.50 -30.57 -27.13
CA MET A 1000 -4.51 -30.56 -26.07
C MET A 1000 -5.63 -31.59 -26.28
N THR A 1001 -5.69 -32.25 -27.44
CA THR A 1001 -6.79 -33.16 -27.77
C THR A 1001 -6.57 -34.52 -27.13
N ASN A 1002 -7.40 -34.87 -26.14
CA ASN A 1002 -7.45 -36.21 -25.58
C ASN A 1002 -8.30 -37.14 -26.49
N PRO A 1003 -7.78 -38.30 -26.93
CA PRO A 1003 -8.52 -39.21 -27.81
C PRO A 1003 -9.75 -39.85 -27.14
N GLY A 1004 -9.85 -39.76 -25.82
CA GLY A 1004 -11.02 -40.15 -25.02
C GLY A 1004 -12.11 -39.08 -24.94
N LYS A 1005 -11.93 -37.90 -25.55
CA LYS A 1005 -12.95 -36.86 -25.71
C LYS A 1005 -13.75 -37.18 -26.99
N LYS A 1006 -15.05 -37.45 -26.86
CA LYS A 1006 -15.95 -37.59 -28.02
C LYS A 1006 -16.34 -36.24 -28.59
#